data_AF-A0AAD5Y841-F1
#
_entry.id   AF-A0AAD5Y841-F1
#
_cell.length_a   1.000
_cell.length_b   1.000
_cell.length_c   1.000
_cell.angle_alpha   90.00
_cell.angle_beta   90.00
_cell.angle_gamma   90.00
#
_symmetry.space_group_name_H-M   'P 1'
#
loop_
_entity.id
_entity.type
_entity.pdbx_description
1 polymer ?
#
loop_
_entity_poly.entity_id
_entity_poly.type
_entity_poly.pdbx_seq_one_letter_code
_entity_poly.pdbx_strand_id
1 'polypeptide(L)'
;MIDETDEALYPIAVLIDELKHEDIVLRLNAIRRLSTIALALGPERTRTELIPFLDGNRIVTVESIDDEDEILLALAEELGDFVEYVGGKNHAFLLLGPLETLAGVEETVVREKAIESAAKIVVAMPQPHIEEYYIPMVKRLSSGDWFTSRTSACGLYAAAYPLCSDKVKEELRKRAAATHMADSVRLLTVEDLIVTADILKVDGVKTHLLSQLKALCSDKSWRVRYMIADKFVQISNIVGPEIVKEELVPTFIRLLKDNEAEVRTALCNQLPGFCALINPEAVLLEIMPCVKDLTTDTSQHVRAALAVNISGLAPILGKPATIEHLLPLFLHLLKDETSEVRLNVISKLEGVNQVIGIQLLSQSLLPAIVELAEDKQWRVRLAIIENIPLLANQLGVAFFDEKLGALCLSWLNDVVYAIREAATTNIKRLIEVFGIDWAKQMILPKIQEMSKNPNYLQRMTTVMVLAAISQAVTPEVISSYIIPIAAGLAIDTIPNIRFNVAKAYSTMIPLLKNGQEGVLNEKIKPILSKLGEDSDVDVRYYAQPNPKAEVARRGQALQHNINAALGLQEVLKTNLGPKGTIKMLVDGSGQIKLTKDGKVLLCEMQIQNPTATMIARAATAQDEITGDGTTSNVLLIAELLKQADRFISEGLHPRIITEGYELAKQAALEYLEKFKVSKKMDRATLLDIARTSLRTKVREELADSLMEAVVDAVLCIHTPGEPIDLHMVEIMKMMHKNDTDSRLVKGLVMDHGARHPDMPKRVQDALILTLNVSLEYEKSEINSGFFYSSAEQREKLVESERKFVDAKIKKIVEFKNHVCDGNKKGFVILNQKGIDPLSLDVLAKNGILALRRAKRRNMERLQLAVGGVAQNSVDDLTPEILGHAGLVYEHVLGEDKFTFVEETQNPKSVTILITGPNPHTIAQTNDAIRDGLRAVKNAIEDEYVIPGAGAFQIALHSHLMKFKDTVKGKAKLGVQAYADAMLIIPKVLAQNGGFDVQDVIVSLQEEYANGHVVGVDLNTGDTLDPATEGIWDNYRVHRQMLNSCSVIASNFLLVDEMMRAGRSSLKSGGEN
;
A
#
# COMPACT_ATOMS: atom_id res chain seq x y z
N MET A 1 -41.06 31.66 -17.20
CA MET A 1 -40.90 30.33 -17.81
C MET A 1 -39.46 30.28 -18.27
N ILE A 2 -38.58 29.92 -17.32
CA ILE A 2 -37.17 29.63 -17.55
C ILE A 2 -37.12 28.12 -17.44
N ASP A 3 -36.59 27.46 -18.46
CA ASP A 3 -36.66 26.01 -18.67
C ASP A 3 -36.17 25.20 -17.46
N GLU A 4 -36.95 24.20 -17.05
CA GLU A 4 -36.66 23.24 -15.98
C GLU A 4 -35.62 22.17 -16.40
N THR A 5 -34.78 22.43 -17.41
CA THR A 5 -33.87 21.41 -17.98
C THR A 5 -32.42 21.46 -17.46
N ASP A 6 -32.02 22.48 -16.70
CA ASP A 6 -30.60 22.68 -16.32
C ASP A 6 -30.17 22.03 -14.99
N GLU A 7 -31.07 21.55 -14.13
CA GLU A 7 -30.68 20.93 -12.83
C GLU A 7 -30.14 19.49 -12.95
N ALA A 8 -30.28 18.84 -14.11
CA ALA A 8 -29.99 17.40 -14.27
C ALA A 8 -28.60 17.08 -14.87
N LEU A 9 -27.76 18.10 -15.14
CA LEU A 9 -26.42 17.97 -15.73
C LEU A 9 -25.28 17.78 -14.71
N TYR A 10 -25.53 18.07 -13.43
CA TYR A 10 -24.51 18.09 -12.38
C TYR A 10 -23.83 16.73 -12.09
N PRO A 11 -24.53 15.57 -12.07
CA PRO A 11 -23.91 14.30 -11.67
C PRO A 11 -22.99 13.66 -12.72
N ILE A 12 -23.30 13.80 -14.02
CA ILE A 12 -22.48 13.24 -15.10
C ILE A 12 -21.22 14.06 -15.30
N ALA A 13 -21.32 15.40 -15.28
CA ALA A 13 -20.14 16.25 -15.42
C ALA A 13 -19.12 15.96 -14.32
N VAL A 14 -19.58 15.83 -13.07
CA VAL A 14 -18.73 15.44 -11.93
C VAL A 14 -18.13 14.04 -12.11
N LEU A 15 -18.91 13.05 -12.57
CA LEU A 15 -18.37 11.71 -12.86
C LEU A 15 -17.30 11.76 -13.96
N ILE A 16 -17.52 12.54 -15.03
CA ILE A 16 -16.58 12.69 -16.13
C ILE A 16 -15.27 13.32 -15.62
N ASP A 17 -15.37 14.30 -14.73
CA ASP A 17 -14.20 14.96 -14.14
C ASP A 17 -13.49 14.04 -13.13
N GLU A 18 -14.23 13.28 -12.32
CA GLU A 18 -13.66 12.30 -11.39
C GLU A 18 -13.00 11.11 -12.12
N LEU A 19 -13.56 10.64 -13.24
CA LEU A 19 -12.99 9.57 -14.07
C LEU A 19 -11.77 10.02 -14.87
N LYS A 20 -11.64 11.32 -15.15
CA LYS A 20 -10.46 11.93 -15.79
C LYS A 20 -9.41 12.41 -14.78
N HIS A 21 -9.68 12.30 -13.49
CA HIS A 21 -8.79 12.77 -12.44
C HIS A 21 -7.52 11.93 -12.36
N GLU A 22 -6.35 12.52 -12.11
CA GLU A 22 -5.08 11.75 -12.05
C GLU A 22 -4.95 10.79 -10.85
N ASP A 23 -5.83 10.87 -9.85
CA ASP A 23 -5.74 10.02 -8.65
C ASP A 23 -6.53 8.73 -8.89
N ILE A 24 -5.81 7.60 -8.84
CA ILE A 24 -6.34 6.25 -9.02
C ILE A 24 -7.48 5.99 -8.03
N VAL A 25 -7.34 6.47 -6.78
CA VAL A 25 -8.33 6.24 -5.73
C VAL A 25 -9.61 7.01 -6.02
N LEU A 26 -9.51 8.23 -6.57
CA LEU A 26 -10.69 9.01 -6.95
C LEU A 26 -11.38 8.43 -8.18
N ARG A 27 -10.63 8.03 -9.21
CA ARG A 27 -11.18 7.33 -10.38
C ARG A 27 -11.86 6.02 -9.99
N LEU A 28 -11.24 5.24 -9.12
CA LEU A 28 -11.78 3.97 -8.63
C LEU A 28 -13.03 4.19 -7.76
N ASN A 29 -13.04 5.24 -6.93
CA ASN A 29 -14.23 5.64 -6.19
C ASN A 29 -15.36 6.13 -7.11
N ALA A 30 -15.04 6.79 -8.22
CA ALA A 30 -16.02 7.24 -9.22
C ALA A 30 -16.67 6.06 -9.94
N ILE A 31 -15.87 5.06 -10.35
CA ILE A 31 -16.37 3.82 -10.93
C ILE A 31 -17.30 3.09 -9.96
N ARG A 32 -16.89 2.94 -8.69
CA ARG A 32 -17.74 2.33 -7.66
C ARG A 32 -19.03 3.11 -7.37
N ARG A 33 -19.17 4.33 -7.87
CA ARG A 33 -20.37 5.17 -7.77
C ARG A 33 -21.23 5.15 -9.04
N LEU A 34 -20.83 4.42 -10.10
CA LEU A 34 -21.60 4.34 -11.36
C LEU A 34 -23.06 3.93 -11.14
N SER A 35 -23.31 2.97 -10.27
CA SER A 35 -24.66 2.53 -9.89
C SER A 35 -25.50 3.64 -9.26
N THR A 36 -24.89 4.46 -8.39
CA THR A 36 -25.56 5.61 -7.75
C THR A 36 -25.88 6.70 -8.78
N ILE A 37 -25.02 6.89 -9.76
CA ILE A 37 -25.20 7.89 -10.82
C ILE A 37 -26.27 7.45 -11.80
N ALA A 38 -26.29 6.17 -12.20
CA ALA A 38 -27.33 5.63 -13.06
C ALA A 38 -28.71 5.68 -12.38
N LEU A 39 -28.79 5.47 -11.05
CA LEU A 39 -29.99 5.70 -10.26
C LEU A 39 -30.47 7.16 -10.31
N ALA A 40 -29.54 8.12 -10.20
CA ALA A 40 -29.85 9.55 -10.26
C ALA A 40 -30.30 10.01 -11.66
N LEU A 41 -29.76 9.40 -12.72
CA LEU A 41 -30.07 9.74 -14.11
C LEU A 41 -31.35 9.09 -14.63
N GLY A 42 -31.71 7.95 -14.07
CA GLY A 42 -32.79 7.11 -14.56
C GLY A 42 -32.43 6.34 -15.85
N PRO A 43 -33.29 5.40 -16.26
CA PRO A 43 -32.95 4.38 -17.26
C PRO A 43 -32.88 4.90 -18.71
N GLU A 44 -33.64 5.94 -19.08
CA GLU A 44 -33.56 6.57 -20.41
C GLU A 44 -32.19 7.23 -20.64
N ARG A 45 -31.77 8.11 -19.71
CA ARG A 45 -30.49 8.84 -19.85
C ARG A 45 -29.28 7.94 -19.66
N THR A 46 -29.39 6.91 -18.83
CA THR A 46 -28.34 5.88 -18.70
C THR A 46 -28.06 5.20 -20.05
N ARG A 47 -29.09 4.96 -20.87
CA ARG A 47 -28.96 4.37 -22.21
C ARG A 47 -28.40 5.32 -23.26
N THR A 48 -28.82 6.59 -23.23
CA THR A 48 -28.49 7.55 -24.30
C THR A 48 -27.21 8.34 -24.02
N GLU A 49 -26.82 8.49 -22.75
CA GLU A 49 -25.70 9.33 -22.33
C GLU A 49 -24.60 8.52 -21.64
N LEU A 50 -24.91 7.75 -20.58
CA LEU A 50 -23.89 7.08 -19.77
C LEU A 50 -23.23 5.90 -20.47
N ILE A 51 -24.01 4.97 -21.05
CA ILE A 51 -23.45 3.81 -21.75
C ILE A 51 -22.65 4.22 -23.00
N PRO A 52 -23.13 5.11 -23.89
CA PRO A 52 -22.34 5.59 -25.02
C PRO A 52 -21.11 6.40 -24.61
N PHE A 53 -21.10 7.00 -23.41
CA PHE A 53 -19.89 7.60 -22.85
C PHE A 53 -18.84 6.54 -22.45
N LEU A 54 -19.29 5.44 -21.85
CA LEU A 54 -18.42 4.29 -21.54
C LEU A 54 -17.97 3.54 -22.81
N ASP A 55 -18.79 3.49 -23.85
CA ASP A 55 -18.55 2.75 -25.10
C ASP A 55 -17.81 3.57 -26.18
N GLY A 56 -18.22 4.83 -26.37
CA GLY A 56 -18.07 5.55 -27.63
C GLY A 56 -17.07 6.69 -27.65
N ASN A 57 -16.47 7.11 -26.52
CA ASN A 57 -15.41 8.13 -26.53
C ASN A 57 -14.63 8.17 -25.21
N ARG A 58 -13.31 7.90 -25.26
CA ARG A 58 -12.28 8.33 -24.28
C ARG A 58 -12.10 7.57 -22.95
N ILE A 59 -12.83 6.50 -22.68
CA ILE A 59 -12.51 5.66 -21.49
C ILE A 59 -11.91 4.32 -21.92
N VAL A 60 -12.56 3.59 -22.82
CA VAL A 60 -12.13 2.22 -23.14
C VAL A 60 -11.33 2.13 -24.46
N THR A 61 -11.28 3.21 -25.24
CA THR A 61 -10.45 3.27 -26.47
C THR A 61 -9.09 3.92 -26.21
N VAL A 62 -8.08 3.06 -25.97
CA VAL A 62 -6.68 3.03 -26.47
C VAL A 62 -5.81 4.32 -26.49
N GLU A 63 -6.28 5.49 -26.05
CA GLU A 63 -5.45 6.73 -26.08
C GLU A 63 -5.39 7.49 -24.74
N SER A 64 -6.12 7.08 -23.69
CA SER A 64 -6.15 7.81 -22.41
C SER A 64 -6.16 6.99 -21.12
N ILE A 65 -6.15 5.65 -21.17
CA ILE A 65 -6.05 4.76 -19.98
C ILE A 65 -5.05 3.62 -20.22
N ASP A 66 -3.95 3.91 -20.91
CA ASP A 66 -2.81 3.00 -20.87
C ASP A 66 -2.20 3.10 -19.45
N ASP A 67 -2.35 2.03 -18.68
CA ASP A 67 -1.61 1.65 -17.45
C ASP A 67 -2.34 1.67 -16.07
N GLU A 68 -3.68 1.55 -15.98
CA GLU A 68 -4.35 1.37 -14.67
C GLU A 68 -5.38 0.23 -14.63
N ASP A 69 -4.88 -1.00 -14.64
CA ASP A 69 -5.65 -2.26 -14.63
C ASP A 69 -6.71 -2.36 -13.52
N GLU A 70 -6.49 -1.72 -12.36
CA GLU A 70 -7.43 -1.72 -11.23
C GLU A 70 -8.75 -1.00 -11.56
N ILE A 71 -8.68 0.06 -12.38
CA ILE A 71 -9.84 0.86 -12.80
C ILE A 71 -10.66 0.07 -13.82
N LEU A 72 -10.00 -0.52 -14.82
CA LEU A 72 -10.66 -1.33 -15.84
C LEU A 72 -11.30 -2.58 -15.23
N LEU A 73 -10.66 -3.17 -14.22
CA LEU A 73 -11.22 -4.28 -13.45
C LEU A 73 -12.49 -3.87 -12.70
N ALA A 74 -12.46 -2.74 -11.99
CA ALA A 74 -13.62 -2.21 -11.27
C ALA A 74 -14.77 -1.85 -12.23
N LEU A 75 -14.45 -1.32 -13.42
CA LEU A 75 -15.45 -1.00 -14.44
C LEU A 75 -16.11 -2.27 -14.99
N ALA A 76 -15.31 -3.29 -15.31
CA ALA A 76 -15.81 -4.58 -15.77
C ALA A 76 -16.73 -5.21 -14.72
N GLU A 77 -16.43 -5.07 -13.43
CA GLU A 77 -17.26 -5.58 -12.33
C GLU A 77 -18.61 -4.86 -12.23
N GLU A 78 -18.61 -3.53 -12.16
CA GLU A 78 -19.85 -2.73 -12.01
C GLU A 78 -20.80 -2.89 -13.21
N LEU A 79 -20.27 -3.02 -14.43
CA LEU A 79 -21.08 -3.24 -15.64
C LEU A 79 -21.86 -4.57 -15.61
N GLY A 80 -21.38 -5.57 -14.88
CA GLY A 80 -22.04 -6.87 -14.77
C GLY A 80 -23.41 -6.80 -14.06
N ASP A 81 -23.55 -5.90 -13.09
CA ASP A 81 -24.77 -5.73 -12.29
C ASP A 81 -25.66 -4.57 -12.80
N PHE A 82 -25.34 -4.00 -13.97
CA PHE A 82 -25.96 -2.77 -14.45
C PHE A 82 -27.34 -2.94 -15.08
N VAL A 83 -27.81 -4.18 -15.29
CA VAL A 83 -29.03 -4.51 -16.05
C VAL A 83 -30.28 -3.81 -15.53
N GLU A 84 -30.42 -3.65 -14.21
CA GLU A 84 -31.58 -2.97 -13.61
C GLU A 84 -31.58 -1.47 -13.92
N TYR A 85 -30.40 -0.83 -13.98
CA TYR A 85 -30.25 0.60 -14.21
C TYR A 85 -30.49 1.01 -15.68
N VAL A 86 -30.36 0.07 -16.63
CA VAL A 86 -30.64 0.31 -18.06
C VAL A 86 -32.14 0.20 -18.39
N GLY A 87 -33.00 -0.05 -17.39
CA GLY A 87 -34.44 -0.25 -17.58
C GLY A 87 -34.85 -1.71 -17.81
N GLY A 88 -34.01 -2.65 -17.37
CA GLY A 88 -34.31 -4.08 -17.33
C GLY A 88 -33.88 -4.87 -18.58
N LYS A 89 -34.29 -6.14 -18.59
CA LYS A 89 -33.78 -7.20 -19.49
C LYS A 89 -33.83 -6.88 -20.99
N ASN A 90 -34.82 -6.10 -21.44
CA ASN A 90 -34.98 -5.76 -22.85
C ASN A 90 -33.87 -4.85 -23.39
N HIS A 91 -33.19 -4.08 -22.53
CA HIS A 91 -32.16 -3.11 -22.92
C HIS A 91 -30.74 -3.53 -22.53
N ALA A 92 -30.57 -4.74 -21.98
CA ALA A 92 -29.29 -5.25 -21.52
C ALA A 92 -28.24 -5.43 -22.64
N PHE A 93 -28.67 -5.52 -23.91
CA PHE A 93 -27.75 -5.63 -25.06
C PHE A 93 -26.83 -4.41 -25.23
N LEU A 94 -27.21 -3.24 -24.71
CA LEU A 94 -26.41 -2.01 -24.79
C LEU A 94 -25.12 -2.09 -23.98
N LEU A 95 -25.07 -2.94 -22.96
CA LEU A 95 -23.88 -3.14 -22.12
C LEU A 95 -22.80 -4.00 -22.80
N LEU A 96 -23.11 -4.65 -23.91
CA LEU A 96 -22.19 -5.56 -24.61
C LEU A 96 -21.05 -4.82 -25.32
N GLY A 97 -21.26 -3.60 -25.81
CA GLY A 97 -20.22 -2.80 -26.48
C GLY A 97 -19.01 -2.49 -25.58
N PRO A 98 -19.23 -1.89 -24.39
CA PRO A 98 -18.14 -1.62 -23.45
C PRO A 98 -17.41 -2.89 -23.02
N LEU A 99 -18.15 -3.97 -22.79
CA LEU A 99 -17.58 -5.26 -22.37
C LEU A 99 -16.81 -5.96 -23.49
N GLU A 100 -17.20 -5.80 -24.76
CA GLU A 100 -16.42 -6.26 -25.92
C GLU A 100 -15.04 -5.59 -25.96
N THR A 101 -15.00 -4.29 -25.68
CA THR A 101 -13.75 -3.52 -25.68
C THR A 101 -12.86 -3.91 -24.49
N LEU A 102 -13.42 -4.05 -23.28
CA LEU A 102 -12.69 -4.53 -22.10
C LEU A 102 -12.19 -5.98 -22.27
N ALA A 103 -12.94 -6.81 -22.98
CA ALA A 103 -12.51 -8.16 -23.34
C ALA A 103 -11.35 -8.17 -24.36
N GLY A 104 -11.05 -7.05 -25.04
CA GLY A 104 -9.92 -6.92 -25.96
C GLY A 104 -8.58 -6.57 -25.30
N VAL A 105 -8.58 -6.13 -24.05
CA VAL A 105 -7.42 -5.58 -23.31
C VAL A 105 -6.34 -6.66 -23.03
N GLU A 106 -5.08 -6.24 -22.91
CA GLU A 106 -3.92 -7.12 -22.70
C GLU A 106 -3.87 -7.78 -21.31
N GLU A 107 -4.31 -7.07 -20.26
CA GLU A 107 -4.30 -7.56 -18.88
C GLU A 107 -5.27 -8.72 -18.65
N THR A 108 -4.80 -9.79 -18.01
CA THR A 108 -5.59 -11.03 -17.85
C THR A 108 -6.75 -10.87 -16.88
N VAL A 109 -6.54 -10.16 -15.76
CA VAL A 109 -7.55 -10.05 -14.69
C VAL A 109 -8.76 -9.23 -15.15
N VAL A 110 -8.53 -8.14 -15.88
CA VAL A 110 -9.57 -7.28 -16.46
C VAL A 110 -10.41 -8.07 -17.46
N ARG A 111 -9.75 -8.84 -18.34
CA ARG A 111 -10.39 -9.64 -19.36
C ARG A 111 -11.28 -10.73 -18.77
N GLU A 112 -10.77 -11.48 -17.79
CA GLU A 112 -11.55 -12.52 -17.09
C GLU A 112 -12.81 -11.94 -16.44
N LYS A 113 -12.69 -10.77 -15.81
CA LYS A 113 -13.84 -10.09 -15.20
C LYS A 113 -14.84 -9.59 -16.24
N ALA A 114 -14.36 -9.03 -17.36
CA ALA A 114 -15.24 -8.61 -18.46
C ALA A 114 -16.03 -9.79 -19.05
N ILE A 115 -15.40 -10.97 -19.17
CA ILE A 115 -16.06 -12.21 -19.61
C ILE A 115 -17.11 -12.64 -18.59
N GLU A 116 -16.80 -12.63 -17.29
CA GLU A 116 -17.73 -12.96 -16.20
C GLU A 116 -18.99 -12.06 -16.25
N SER A 117 -18.78 -10.75 -16.39
CA SER A 117 -19.85 -9.74 -16.45
C SER A 117 -20.69 -9.86 -17.72
N ALA A 118 -20.07 -10.07 -18.87
CA ALA A 118 -20.79 -10.34 -20.12
C ALA A 118 -21.62 -11.62 -20.04
N ALA A 119 -21.09 -12.68 -19.41
CA ALA A 119 -21.83 -13.93 -19.19
C ALA A 119 -23.06 -13.73 -18.31
N LYS A 120 -22.97 -12.92 -17.24
CA LYS A 120 -24.11 -12.56 -16.38
C LYS A 120 -25.21 -11.84 -17.16
N ILE A 121 -24.83 -10.90 -18.03
CA ILE A 121 -25.77 -10.12 -18.84
C ILE A 121 -26.50 -11.02 -19.85
N VAL A 122 -25.82 -11.98 -20.45
CA VAL A 122 -26.41 -12.93 -21.41
C VAL A 122 -27.52 -13.77 -20.79
N VAL A 123 -27.36 -14.21 -19.55
CA VAL A 123 -28.39 -14.96 -18.83
C VAL A 123 -29.63 -14.09 -18.55
N ALA A 124 -29.45 -12.77 -18.41
CA ALA A 124 -30.54 -11.84 -18.20
C ALA A 124 -31.25 -11.40 -19.50
N MET A 125 -30.64 -11.60 -20.68
CA MET A 125 -31.17 -11.14 -21.96
C MET A 125 -32.28 -12.03 -22.55
N PRO A 126 -33.26 -11.44 -23.26
CA PRO A 126 -34.20 -12.19 -24.09
C PRO A 126 -33.48 -12.93 -25.23
N GLN A 127 -33.90 -14.17 -25.49
CA GLN A 127 -33.35 -15.02 -26.56
C GLN A 127 -33.15 -14.37 -27.94
N PRO A 128 -34.09 -13.55 -28.48
CA PRO A 128 -33.87 -12.90 -29.79
C PRO A 128 -32.70 -11.91 -29.79
N HIS A 129 -32.46 -11.20 -28.68
CA HIS A 129 -31.35 -10.24 -28.59
C HIS A 129 -29.99 -10.92 -28.49
N ILE A 130 -29.94 -12.16 -27.96
CA ILE A 130 -28.70 -12.96 -27.91
C ILE A 130 -28.24 -13.29 -29.34
N GLU A 131 -29.17 -13.67 -30.23
CA GLU A 131 -28.85 -13.98 -31.62
C GLU A 131 -28.49 -12.74 -32.44
N GLU A 132 -29.13 -11.60 -32.16
CA GLU A 132 -28.93 -10.36 -32.90
C GLU A 132 -27.67 -9.58 -32.48
N TYR A 133 -27.32 -9.55 -31.19
CA TYR A 133 -26.26 -8.67 -30.66
C TYR A 133 -25.06 -9.43 -30.08
N TYR A 134 -25.30 -10.47 -29.26
CA TYR A 134 -24.21 -11.18 -28.56
C TYR A 134 -23.41 -12.09 -29.49
N ILE A 135 -24.07 -12.83 -30.38
CA ILE A 135 -23.40 -13.76 -31.29
C ILE A 135 -22.48 -13.02 -32.29
N PRO A 136 -22.87 -11.88 -32.90
CA PRO A 136 -21.97 -11.07 -33.70
C PRO A 136 -20.75 -10.54 -32.93
N MET A 137 -20.89 -10.16 -31.66
CA MET A 137 -19.78 -9.76 -30.78
C MET A 137 -18.76 -10.89 -30.62
N VAL A 138 -19.22 -12.08 -30.26
CA VAL A 138 -18.35 -13.26 -30.14
C VAL A 138 -17.67 -13.60 -31.49
N LYS A 139 -18.37 -13.42 -32.62
CA LYS A 139 -17.78 -13.59 -33.96
C LYS A 139 -16.66 -12.58 -34.22
N ARG A 140 -16.84 -11.30 -33.87
CA ARG A 140 -15.80 -10.26 -34.00
C ARG A 140 -14.57 -10.60 -33.15
N LEU A 141 -14.76 -10.89 -31.86
CA LEU A 141 -13.66 -11.26 -30.95
C LEU A 141 -12.89 -12.50 -31.42
N SER A 142 -13.59 -13.52 -31.94
CA SER A 142 -12.95 -14.74 -32.46
C SER A 142 -12.15 -14.55 -33.76
N SER A 143 -12.47 -13.50 -34.52
CA SER A 143 -11.78 -13.15 -35.78
C SER A 143 -10.82 -11.98 -35.65
N GLY A 144 -10.60 -11.47 -34.43
CA GLY A 144 -9.66 -10.40 -34.16
C GLY A 144 -8.20 -10.80 -34.39
N ASP A 145 -7.40 -9.84 -34.85
CA ASP A 145 -5.99 -10.04 -35.17
C ASP A 145 -5.15 -10.41 -33.93
N TRP A 146 -5.51 -9.87 -32.76
CA TRP A 146 -4.83 -10.09 -31.49
C TRP A 146 -5.20 -11.42 -30.82
N PHE A 147 -4.24 -12.03 -30.11
CA PHE A 147 -4.47 -13.31 -29.42
C PHE A 147 -5.36 -13.15 -28.17
N THR A 148 -5.36 -11.96 -27.56
CA THR A 148 -6.13 -11.58 -26.36
C THR A 148 -7.64 -11.66 -26.62
N SER A 149 -8.11 -11.04 -27.71
CA SER A 149 -9.50 -11.07 -28.15
C SER A 149 -9.97 -12.50 -28.47
N ARG A 150 -9.08 -13.31 -29.05
CA ARG A 150 -9.36 -14.72 -29.36
C ARG A 150 -9.49 -15.59 -28.11
N THR A 151 -8.72 -15.31 -27.06
CA THR A 151 -8.88 -15.95 -25.74
C THR A 151 -10.22 -15.55 -25.12
N SER A 152 -10.59 -14.28 -25.14
CA SER A 152 -11.87 -13.82 -24.56
C SER A 152 -13.09 -14.41 -25.24
N ALA A 153 -13.00 -14.60 -26.56
CA ALA A 153 -14.06 -15.25 -27.33
C ALA A 153 -14.37 -16.66 -26.79
N CYS A 154 -13.34 -17.44 -26.40
CA CYS A 154 -13.50 -18.79 -25.85
C CYS A 154 -14.35 -18.83 -24.58
N GLY A 155 -14.11 -17.93 -23.61
CA GLY A 155 -14.93 -17.83 -22.40
C GLY A 155 -16.36 -17.37 -22.67
N LEU A 156 -16.56 -16.45 -23.63
CA LEU A 156 -17.87 -15.94 -24.02
C LEU A 156 -18.71 -16.95 -24.82
N TYR A 157 -18.06 -17.85 -25.56
CA TYR A 157 -18.72 -18.96 -26.28
C TYR A 157 -19.47 -19.87 -25.30
N ALA A 158 -18.85 -20.21 -24.17
CA ALA A 158 -19.44 -21.08 -23.17
C ALA A 158 -20.77 -20.50 -22.64
N ALA A 159 -20.81 -19.22 -22.29
CA ALA A 159 -21.99 -18.58 -21.71
C ALA A 159 -23.20 -18.50 -22.66
N ALA A 160 -23.00 -18.26 -23.96
CA ALA A 160 -24.10 -18.19 -24.92
C ALA A 160 -24.61 -19.55 -25.39
N TYR A 161 -23.74 -20.56 -25.40
CA TYR A 161 -24.04 -21.85 -25.99
C TYR A 161 -25.37 -22.50 -25.54
N PRO A 162 -25.77 -22.52 -24.24
CA PRO A 162 -27.03 -23.15 -23.83
C PRO A 162 -28.28 -22.38 -24.29
N LEU A 163 -28.17 -21.07 -24.53
CA LEU A 163 -29.28 -20.15 -24.80
C LEU A 163 -29.60 -19.99 -26.31
N CYS A 164 -28.72 -20.45 -27.18
CA CYS A 164 -28.86 -20.36 -28.64
C CYS A 164 -29.77 -21.44 -29.25
N SER A 165 -30.36 -21.15 -30.41
CA SER A 165 -31.06 -22.15 -31.23
C SER A 165 -30.11 -23.21 -31.82
N ASP A 166 -30.62 -24.39 -32.18
CA ASP A 166 -29.80 -25.53 -32.62
C ASP A 166 -28.97 -25.23 -33.89
N LYS A 167 -29.47 -24.37 -34.79
CA LYS A 167 -28.73 -23.92 -35.98
C LYS A 167 -27.50 -23.08 -35.60
N VAL A 168 -27.65 -22.17 -34.64
CA VAL A 168 -26.57 -21.29 -34.22
C VAL A 168 -25.56 -22.05 -33.35
N LYS A 169 -26.01 -23.01 -32.55
CA LYS A 169 -25.14 -23.95 -31.84
C LYS A 169 -24.19 -24.69 -32.79
N GLU A 170 -24.66 -25.13 -33.96
CA GLU A 170 -23.78 -25.78 -34.94
C GLU A 170 -22.76 -24.81 -35.56
N GLU A 171 -23.15 -23.55 -35.82
CA GLU A 171 -22.25 -22.52 -36.35
C GLU A 171 -21.16 -22.13 -35.33
N LEU A 172 -21.53 -21.93 -34.07
CA LEU A 172 -20.60 -21.60 -32.97
C LEU A 172 -19.57 -22.74 -32.75
N ARG A 173 -19.99 -24.02 -32.86
CA ARG A 173 -19.08 -25.18 -32.76
C ARG A 173 -18.00 -25.18 -33.86
N LYS A 174 -18.36 -24.87 -35.11
CA LYS A 174 -17.39 -24.83 -36.23
C LYS A 174 -16.35 -23.74 -36.05
N ARG A 175 -16.71 -22.60 -35.44
CA ARG A 175 -15.82 -21.45 -35.22
C ARG A 175 -14.95 -21.59 -33.97
N ALA A 176 -15.48 -22.14 -32.87
CA ALA A 176 -14.68 -22.48 -31.70
C ALA A 176 -13.49 -23.35 -32.11
N ALA A 177 -13.72 -24.41 -32.90
CA ALA A 177 -12.67 -25.28 -33.43
C ALA A 177 -11.58 -24.57 -34.28
N ALA A 178 -11.89 -23.46 -34.96
CA ALA A 178 -10.95 -22.73 -35.81
C ALA A 178 -10.06 -21.73 -35.05
N THR A 179 -10.44 -21.33 -33.84
CA THR A 179 -9.76 -20.26 -33.07
C THR A 179 -8.47 -20.76 -32.38
N HIS A 180 -8.27 -22.07 -32.28
CA HIS A 180 -7.23 -22.74 -31.47
C HIS A 180 -5.81 -22.90 -32.10
N MET A 181 -5.43 -22.13 -33.13
CA MET A 181 -4.20 -22.42 -33.92
C MET A 181 -2.90 -21.73 -33.45
N ALA A 182 -2.88 -20.90 -32.40
CA ALA A 182 -1.67 -20.19 -31.93
C ALA A 182 -1.12 -20.72 -30.59
N ASP A 183 0.22 -20.85 -30.47
CA ASP A 183 0.92 -21.53 -29.36
C ASP A 183 0.60 -20.99 -27.95
N SER A 184 0.50 -19.67 -27.78
CA SER A 184 0.17 -19.03 -26.49
C SER A 184 -1.32 -19.17 -26.12
N VAL A 185 -2.19 -19.26 -27.12
CA VAL A 185 -3.64 -19.43 -26.95
C VAL A 185 -3.93 -20.84 -26.44
N ARG A 186 -3.15 -21.85 -26.84
CA ARG A 186 -3.34 -23.26 -26.41
C ARG A 186 -3.23 -23.48 -24.89
N LEU A 187 -2.48 -22.64 -24.17
CA LEU A 187 -2.34 -22.74 -22.72
C LEU A 187 -3.62 -22.31 -21.99
N LEU A 188 -4.20 -21.18 -22.41
CA LEU A 188 -5.42 -20.61 -21.82
C LEU A 188 -6.69 -21.35 -22.29
N THR A 189 -6.66 -21.96 -23.48
CA THR A 189 -7.81 -22.73 -23.99
C THR A 189 -8.15 -23.97 -23.17
N VAL A 190 -7.24 -24.46 -22.32
CA VAL A 190 -7.52 -25.64 -21.49
C VAL A 190 -8.66 -25.35 -20.51
N GLU A 191 -8.67 -24.17 -19.88
CA GLU A 191 -9.69 -23.77 -18.93
C GLU A 191 -11.03 -23.51 -19.64
N ASP A 192 -11.01 -22.83 -20.77
CA ASP A 192 -12.21 -22.59 -21.59
C ASP A 192 -12.83 -23.90 -22.13
N LEU A 193 -11.99 -24.87 -22.50
CA LEU A 193 -12.46 -26.19 -22.95
C LEU A 193 -13.13 -26.96 -21.82
N ILE A 194 -12.66 -26.83 -20.58
CA ILE A 194 -13.29 -27.42 -19.40
C ILE A 194 -14.68 -26.82 -19.20
N VAL A 195 -14.81 -25.49 -19.23
CA VAL A 195 -16.10 -24.79 -19.09
C VAL A 195 -17.05 -25.18 -20.23
N THR A 196 -16.54 -25.24 -21.47
CA THR A 196 -17.34 -25.63 -22.64
C THR A 196 -17.80 -27.08 -22.55
N ALA A 197 -16.95 -27.99 -22.06
CA ALA A 197 -17.27 -29.39 -21.89
C ALA A 197 -18.37 -29.61 -20.83
N ASP A 198 -18.37 -28.84 -19.73
CA ASP A 198 -19.38 -28.91 -18.67
C ASP A 198 -20.79 -28.60 -19.19
N ILE A 199 -20.89 -27.66 -20.15
CA ILE A 199 -22.16 -27.21 -20.73
C ILE A 199 -22.72 -28.20 -21.76
N LEU A 200 -21.84 -28.90 -22.51
CA LEU A 200 -22.23 -29.72 -23.66
C LEU A 200 -22.96 -31.02 -23.32
N LYS A 201 -22.98 -31.43 -22.05
CA LYS A 201 -23.39 -32.77 -21.58
C LYS A 201 -22.58 -33.91 -22.24
N VAL A 202 -22.62 -35.09 -21.63
CA VAL A 202 -21.74 -36.24 -21.95
C VAL A 202 -21.74 -36.64 -23.44
N ASP A 203 -22.90 -36.65 -24.10
CA ASP A 203 -23.03 -37.05 -25.52
C ASP A 203 -22.34 -36.09 -26.50
N GLY A 204 -22.36 -34.77 -26.21
CA GLY A 204 -21.74 -33.75 -27.07
C GLY A 204 -20.22 -33.68 -26.91
N VAL A 205 -19.70 -34.03 -25.72
CA VAL A 205 -18.26 -34.08 -25.44
C VAL A 205 -17.59 -35.23 -26.21
N LYS A 206 -18.24 -36.40 -26.27
CA LYS A 206 -17.74 -37.60 -26.97
C LYS A 206 -17.53 -37.37 -28.46
N THR A 207 -18.45 -36.67 -29.12
CA THR A 207 -18.42 -36.48 -30.59
C THR A 207 -17.49 -35.36 -31.04
N HIS A 208 -17.24 -34.35 -30.20
CA HIS A 208 -16.67 -33.09 -30.67
C HIS A 208 -15.43 -32.58 -29.91
N LEU A 209 -15.25 -32.90 -28.62
CA LEU A 209 -14.16 -32.34 -27.80
C LEU A 209 -13.08 -33.36 -27.41
N LEU A 210 -13.41 -34.65 -27.39
CA LEU A 210 -12.49 -35.70 -26.93
C LEU A 210 -11.20 -35.79 -27.77
N SER A 211 -11.27 -35.56 -29.09
CA SER A 211 -10.10 -35.57 -29.97
C SER A 211 -9.16 -34.38 -29.69
N GLN A 212 -9.72 -33.22 -29.34
CA GLN A 212 -8.95 -32.02 -29.01
C GLN A 212 -8.27 -32.14 -27.65
N LEU A 213 -8.98 -32.64 -26.63
CA LEU A 213 -8.40 -32.90 -25.30
C LEU A 213 -7.20 -33.87 -25.40
N LYS A 214 -7.33 -34.93 -26.20
CA LYS A 214 -6.22 -35.88 -26.46
C LYS A 214 -5.03 -35.23 -27.17
N ALA A 215 -5.28 -34.31 -28.10
CA ALA A 215 -4.23 -33.59 -28.81
C ALA A 215 -3.42 -32.72 -27.84
N LEU A 216 -4.10 -32.03 -26.91
CA LEU A 216 -3.43 -31.18 -25.92
C LEU A 216 -2.65 -31.98 -24.87
N CYS A 217 -3.13 -33.16 -24.46
CA CYS A 217 -2.36 -34.09 -23.62
C CYS A 217 -1.05 -34.57 -24.29
N SER A 218 -0.91 -34.37 -25.61
CA SER A 218 0.25 -34.77 -26.41
C SER A 218 1.01 -33.57 -26.97
N ASP A 219 0.75 -32.35 -26.46
CA ASP A 219 1.32 -31.12 -27.02
C ASP A 219 2.85 -31.10 -26.89
N LYS A 220 3.51 -30.44 -27.85
CA LYS A 220 4.98 -30.26 -27.85
C LYS A 220 5.43 -29.45 -26.63
N SER A 221 4.63 -28.47 -26.20
CA SER A 221 4.91 -27.63 -25.03
C SER A 221 4.57 -28.35 -23.73
N TRP A 222 5.56 -28.55 -22.87
CA TRP A 222 5.35 -29.16 -21.56
C TRP A 222 4.42 -28.34 -20.66
N ARG A 223 4.35 -27.01 -20.85
CA ARG A 223 3.45 -26.12 -20.08
C ARG A 223 1.98 -26.40 -20.37
N VAL A 224 1.64 -26.72 -21.62
CA VAL A 224 0.26 -27.11 -22.00
C VAL A 224 -0.08 -28.47 -21.40
N ARG A 225 0.86 -29.42 -21.44
CA ARG A 225 0.70 -30.73 -20.79
C ARG A 225 0.55 -30.60 -19.27
N TYR A 226 1.30 -29.69 -18.65
CA TYR A 226 1.20 -29.36 -17.22
C TYR A 226 -0.17 -28.77 -16.84
N MET A 227 -0.71 -27.84 -17.63
CA MET A 227 -2.04 -27.26 -17.35
C MET A 227 -3.15 -28.32 -17.37
N ILE A 228 -3.10 -29.24 -18.34
CA ILE A 228 -4.05 -30.36 -18.41
C ILE A 228 -3.83 -31.35 -17.28
N ALA A 229 -2.57 -31.62 -16.96
CA ALA A 229 -2.18 -32.45 -15.85
C ALA A 229 -2.76 -31.96 -14.52
N ASP A 230 -2.69 -30.65 -14.25
CA ASP A 230 -3.22 -30.03 -13.03
C ASP A 230 -4.75 -30.13 -12.93
N LYS A 231 -5.48 -30.10 -14.06
CA LYS A 231 -6.94 -30.13 -14.10
C LYS A 231 -7.54 -31.48 -14.50
N PHE A 232 -6.75 -32.55 -14.49
CA PHE A 232 -7.14 -33.83 -15.11
C PHE A 232 -8.41 -34.47 -14.51
N VAL A 233 -8.60 -34.39 -13.19
CA VAL A 233 -9.79 -34.95 -12.51
C VAL A 233 -11.06 -34.19 -12.90
N GLN A 234 -10.98 -32.87 -13.04
CA GLN A 234 -12.11 -32.04 -13.47
C GLN A 234 -12.57 -32.43 -14.87
N ILE A 235 -11.63 -32.60 -15.81
CA ILE A 235 -11.90 -33.09 -17.16
C ILE A 235 -12.55 -34.48 -17.12
N SER A 236 -12.02 -35.38 -16.28
CA SER A 236 -12.52 -36.75 -16.16
C SER A 236 -13.96 -36.82 -15.65
N ASN A 237 -14.33 -35.95 -14.71
CA ASN A 237 -15.70 -35.84 -14.19
C ASN A 237 -16.70 -35.39 -15.26
N ILE A 238 -16.30 -34.45 -16.12
CA ILE A 238 -17.17 -33.88 -17.17
C ILE A 238 -17.43 -34.89 -18.29
N VAL A 239 -16.39 -35.63 -18.69
CA VAL A 239 -16.43 -36.59 -19.79
C VAL A 239 -17.26 -37.85 -19.43
N GLY A 240 -17.40 -38.14 -18.13
CA GLY A 240 -18.23 -39.24 -17.64
C GLY A 240 -17.51 -40.61 -17.60
N PRO A 241 -17.99 -41.55 -16.76
CA PRO A 241 -17.25 -42.74 -16.35
C PRO A 241 -17.00 -43.75 -17.48
N GLU A 242 -17.89 -43.86 -18.47
CA GLU A 242 -17.73 -44.79 -19.61
C GLU A 242 -16.54 -44.40 -20.51
N ILE A 243 -16.41 -43.11 -20.84
CA ILE A 243 -15.34 -42.61 -21.70
C ILE A 243 -14.02 -42.51 -20.93
N VAL A 244 -14.08 -42.20 -19.62
CA VAL A 244 -12.89 -42.22 -18.75
C VAL A 244 -12.18 -43.57 -18.83
N LYS A 245 -12.95 -44.66 -18.72
CA LYS A 245 -12.43 -46.03 -18.74
C LYS A 245 -11.82 -46.44 -20.08
N GLU A 246 -12.45 -46.08 -21.20
CA GLU A 246 -12.00 -46.51 -22.53
C GLU A 246 -10.86 -45.64 -23.09
N GLU A 247 -10.84 -44.34 -22.79
CA GLU A 247 -10.05 -43.38 -23.58
C GLU A 247 -9.10 -42.49 -22.74
N LEU A 248 -9.38 -42.25 -21.45
CA LEU A 248 -8.57 -41.38 -20.61
C LEU A 248 -7.56 -42.12 -19.73
N VAL A 249 -7.80 -43.38 -19.35
CA VAL A 249 -6.82 -44.18 -18.59
C VAL A 249 -5.46 -44.31 -19.33
N PRO A 250 -5.41 -44.61 -20.64
CA PRO A 250 -4.13 -44.66 -21.37
C PRO A 250 -3.43 -43.28 -21.42
N THR A 251 -4.22 -42.22 -21.49
CA THR A 251 -3.73 -40.84 -21.53
C THR A 251 -3.12 -40.44 -20.19
N PHE A 252 -3.76 -40.82 -19.08
CA PHE A 252 -3.28 -40.60 -17.72
C PHE A 252 -1.96 -41.32 -17.44
N ILE A 253 -1.88 -42.61 -17.83
CA ILE A 253 -0.65 -43.41 -17.70
C ILE A 253 0.51 -42.78 -18.48
N ARG A 254 0.24 -42.26 -19.68
CA ARG A 254 1.26 -41.60 -20.49
C ARG A 254 1.79 -40.32 -19.82
N LEU A 255 0.93 -39.52 -19.20
CA LEU A 255 1.35 -38.31 -18.47
C LEU A 255 2.10 -38.63 -17.17
N LEU A 256 1.74 -39.73 -16.47
CA LEU A 256 2.53 -40.22 -15.33
C LEU A 256 3.95 -40.66 -15.74
N LYS A 257 4.16 -40.98 -17.02
CA LYS A 257 5.46 -41.35 -17.61
C LYS A 257 6.05 -40.23 -18.48
N ASP A 258 5.59 -38.98 -18.31
CA ASP A 258 6.13 -37.85 -19.06
C ASP A 258 7.62 -37.64 -18.75
N ASN A 259 8.38 -37.09 -19.68
CA ASN A 259 9.81 -36.83 -19.50
C ASN A 259 10.05 -35.76 -18.43
N GLU A 260 9.16 -34.76 -18.33
CA GLU A 260 9.33 -33.64 -17.41
C GLU A 260 8.76 -33.92 -16.02
N ALA A 261 9.52 -33.56 -14.99
CA ALA A 261 9.18 -33.85 -13.60
C ALA A 261 7.95 -33.04 -13.13
N GLU A 262 7.78 -31.81 -13.62
CA GLU A 262 6.69 -30.90 -13.27
C GLU A 262 5.33 -31.47 -13.69
N VAL A 263 5.26 -32.10 -14.86
CA VAL A 263 4.05 -32.76 -15.37
C VAL A 263 3.72 -33.98 -14.52
N ARG A 264 4.72 -34.81 -14.18
CA ARG A 264 4.54 -35.97 -13.29
C ARG A 264 4.09 -35.54 -11.89
N THR A 265 4.68 -34.47 -11.35
CA THR A 265 4.30 -33.89 -10.05
C THR A 265 2.85 -33.41 -10.03
N ALA A 266 2.39 -32.69 -11.06
CA ALA A 266 0.99 -32.27 -11.17
C ALA A 266 0.03 -33.47 -11.22
N LEU A 267 0.36 -34.50 -12.00
CA LEU A 267 -0.42 -35.74 -12.06
C LEU A 267 -0.47 -36.49 -10.72
N CYS A 268 0.64 -36.56 -9.98
CA CYS A 268 0.67 -37.18 -8.65
C CYS A 268 -0.31 -36.53 -7.67
N ASN A 269 -0.52 -35.21 -7.77
CA ASN A 269 -1.52 -34.50 -6.97
C ASN A 269 -2.96 -34.85 -7.34
N GLN A 270 -3.21 -35.18 -8.61
CA GLN A 270 -4.52 -35.57 -9.13
C GLN A 270 -4.84 -37.08 -8.96
N LEU A 271 -3.86 -37.88 -8.53
CA LEU A 271 -3.94 -39.34 -8.48
C LEU A 271 -5.12 -39.88 -7.64
N PRO A 272 -5.37 -39.44 -6.40
CA PRO A 272 -6.47 -39.98 -5.60
C PRO A 272 -7.84 -39.65 -6.20
N GLY A 273 -7.99 -38.43 -6.71
CA GLY A 273 -9.23 -37.96 -7.33
C GLY A 273 -9.57 -38.74 -8.60
N PHE A 274 -8.56 -39.06 -9.44
CA PHE A 274 -8.78 -39.83 -10.66
C PHE A 274 -9.07 -41.31 -10.36
N CYS A 275 -8.35 -41.92 -9.42
CA CYS A 275 -8.59 -43.30 -9.00
C CYS A 275 -10.00 -43.51 -8.43
N ALA A 276 -10.61 -42.49 -7.83
CA ALA A 276 -11.99 -42.56 -7.34
C ALA A 276 -13.04 -42.67 -8.46
N LEU A 277 -12.69 -42.27 -9.69
CA LEU A 277 -13.59 -42.31 -10.87
C LEU A 277 -13.50 -43.62 -11.65
N ILE A 278 -12.56 -44.49 -11.29
CA ILE A 278 -12.27 -45.74 -12.00
C ILE A 278 -12.60 -46.93 -11.08
N ASN A 279 -12.98 -48.05 -11.69
CA ASN A 279 -13.18 -49.29 -10.96
C ASN A 279 -11.89 -49.71 -10.21
N PRO A 280 -11.96 -50.12 -8.93
CA PRO A 280 -10.79 -50.51 -8.14
C PRO A 280 -9.91 -51.59 -8.80
N GLU A 281 -10.50 -52.52 -9.55
CA GLU A 281 -9.77 -53.56 -10.29
C GLU A 281 -8.87 -52.99 -11.40
N ALA A 282 -9.34 -51.96 -12.11
CA ALA A 282 -8.55 -51.29 -13.15
C ALA A 282 -7.44 -50.41 -12.56
N VAL A 283 -7.70 -49.79 -11.40
CA VAL A 283 -6.66 -49.05 -10.64
C VAL A 283 -5.52 -49.99 -10.24
N LEU A 284 -5.84 -51.20 -9.78
CA LEU A 284 -4.85 -52.21 -9.40
C LEU A 284 -4.04 -52.74 -10.59
N LEU A 285 -4.69 -52.99 -11.73
CA LEU A 285 -4.05 -53.62 -12.88
C LEU A 285 -3.24 -52.64 -13.74
N GLU A 286 -3.73 -51.40 -13.91
CA GLU A 286 -3.16 -50.44 -14.87
C GLU A 286 -2.40 -49.28 -14.22
N ILE A 287 -2.88 -48.75 -13.09
CA ILE A 287 -2.31 -47.55 -12.44
C ILE A 287 -1.25 -47.92 -11.39
N MET A 288 -1.50 -48.95 -10.58
CA MET A 288 -0.60 -49.37 -9.49
C MET A 288 0.84 -49.67 -9.95
N PRO A 289 1.10 -50.30 -11.12
CA PRO A 289 2.47 -50.46 -11.62
C PRO A 289 3.19 -49.12 -11.82
N CYS A 290 2.50 -48.10 -12.33
CA CYS A 290 3.07 -46.78 -12.53
C CYS A 290 3.34 -46.07 -11.19
N VAL A 291 2.43 -46.22 -10.22
CA VAL A 291 2.62 -45.70 -8.86
C VAL A 291 3.86 -46.32 -8.20
N LYS A 292 4.08 -47.62 -8.40
CA LYS A 292 5.29 -48.31 -7.95
C LYS A 292 6.55 -47.73 -8.59
N ASP A 293 6.54 -47.50 -9.90
CA ASP A 293 7.69 -46.89 -10.61
C ASP A 293 8.00 -45.48 -10.05
N LEU A 294 6.97 -44.68 -9.76
CA LEU A 294 7.11 -43.32 -9.21
C LEU A 294 7.69 -43.27 -7.79
N THR A 295 7.56 -44.34 -7.00
CA THR A 295 8.23 -44.41 -5.69
C THR A 295 9.76 -44.40 -5.80
N THR A 296 10.28 -44.78 -6.97
CA THR A 296 11.72 -44.80 -7.29
C THR A 296 12.10 -43.75 -8.35
N ASP A 297 11.26 -42.73 -8.56
CA ASP A 297 11.51 -41.67 -9.56
C ASP A 297 12.83 -40.94 -9.27
N THR A 298 13.54 -40.49 -10.30
CA THR A 298 14.80 -39.76 -10.16
C THR A 298 14.61 -38.40 -9.49
N SER A 299 13.46 -37.75 -9.67
CA SER A 299 13.13 -36.45 -9.10
C SER A 299 12.59 -36.57 -7.67
N GLN A 300 13.25 -35.87 -6.73
CA GLN A 300 12.77 -35.77 -5.35
C GLN A 300 11.37 -35.11 -5.26
N HIS A 301 11.04 -34.18 -6.16
CA HIS A 301 9.76 -33.47 -6.14
C HIS A 301 8.60 -34.38 -6.53
N VAL A 302 8.82 -35.36 -7.41
CA VAL A 302 7.82 -36.35 -7.80
C VAL A 302 7.58 -37.33 -6.65
N ARG A 303 8.66 -37.83 -6.02
CA ARG A 303 8.55 -38.71 -4.84
C ARG A 303 7.87 -38.01 -3.67
N ALA A 304 8.17 -36.73 -3.45
CA ALA A 304 7.53 -35.92 -2.41
C ALA A 304 6.05 -35.68 -2.68
N ALA A 305 5.65 -35.37 -3.92
CA ALA A 305 4.25 -35.23 -4.31
C ALA A 305 3.49 -36.57 -4.19
N LEU A 306 4.11 -37.68 -4.57
CA LEU A 306 3.53 -39.00 -4.37
C LEU A 306 3.32 -39.31 -2.88
N ALA A 307 4.30 -39.01 -2.03
CA ALA A 307 4.23 -39.22 -0.59
C ALA A 307 3.06 -38.48 0.09
N VAL A 308 2.67 -37.31 -0.42
CA VAL A 308 1.50 -36.56 0.06
C VAL A 308 0.19 -37.26 -0.31
N ASN A 309 0.10 -37.80 -1.53
CA ASN A 309 -1.16 -38.22 -2.13
C ASN A 309 -1.44 -39.73 -2.05
N ILE A 310 -0.40 -40.56 -1.87
CA ILE A 310 -0.52 -42.03 -1.83
C ILE A 310 -1.48 -42.54 -0.74
N SER A 311 -1.66 -41.80 0.37
CA SER A 311 -2.62 -42.13 1.43
C SER A 311 -4.08 -42.01 1.01
N GLY A 312 -4.37 -41.14 0.04
CA GLY A 312 -5.70 -40.99 -0.55
C GLY A 312 -6.17 -42.22 -1.33
N LEU A 313 -5.28 -43.16 -1.68
CA LEU A 313 -5.64 -44.40 -2.37
C LEU A 313 -6.14 -45.50 -1.42
N ALA A 314 -5.81 -45.43 -0.12
CA ALA A 314 -6.16 -46.47 0.84
C ALA A 314 -7.68 -46.65 1.02
N PRO A 315 -8.49 -45.58 1.14
CA PRO A 315 -9.95 -45.73 1.21
C PRO A 315 -10.57 -46.30 -0.07
N ILE A 316 -9.97 -46.06 -1.23
CA ILE A 316 -10.50 -46.43 -2.56
C ILE A 316 -10.30 -47.92 -2.85
N LEU A 317 -9.10 -48.45 -2.55
CA LEU A 317 -8.77 -49.86 -2.80
C LEU A 317 -9.36 -50.81 -1.75
N GLY A 318 -9.77 -50.27 -0.59
CA GLY A 318 -10.23 -51.06 0.53
C GLY A 318 -9.10 -51.78 1.26
N LYS A 319 -9.45 -52.40 2.40
CA LYS A 319 -8.50 -53.01 3.33
C LYS A 319 -7.57 -54.08 2.73
N PRO A 320 -8.03 -55.09 1.97
CA PRO A 320 -7.16 -56.17 1.52
C PRO A 320 -6.10 -55.70 0.50
N ALA A 321 -6.50 -54.92 -0.51
CA ALA A 321 -5.59 -54.43 -1.53
C ALA A 321 -4.62 -53.34 -1.01
N THR A 322 -5.04 -52.56 -0.02
CA THR A 322 -4.15 -51.59 0.67
C THR A 322 -3.02 -52.31 1.40
N ILE A 323 -3.31 -53.43 2.06
CA ILE A 323 -2.29 -54.21 2.78
C ILE A 323 -1.30 -54.85 1.80
N GLU A 324 -1.79 -55.42 0.70
CA GLU A 324 -0.95 -56.14 -0.26
C GLU A 324 -0.08 -55.21 -1.11
N HIS A 325 -0.63 -54.11 -1.61
CA HIS A 325 0.03 -53.29 -2.63
C HIS A 325 0.51 -51.92 -2.13
N LEU A 326 -0.24 -51.23 -1.26
CA LEU A 326 0.13 -49.88 -0.81
C LEU A 326 1.07 -49.89 0.40
N LEU A 327 0.83 -50.76 1.39
CA LEU A 327 1.65 -50.81 2.61
C LEU A 327 3.15 -51.02 2.33
N PRO A 328 3.58 -51.87 1.38
CA PRO A 328 4.99 -51.97 1.01
C PRO A 328 5.57 -50.66 0.44
N LEU A 329 4.78 -49.91 -0.34
CA LEU A 329 5.20 -48.62 -0.91
C LEU A 329 5.33 -47.55 0.17
N PHE A 330 4.43 -47.52 1.15
CA PHE A 330 4.55 -46.66 2.33
C PHE A 330 5.82 -46.92 3.12
N LEU A 331 6.11 -48.18 3.41
CA LEU A 331 7.33 -48.57 4.12
C LEU A 331 8.59 -48.22 3.32
N HIS A 332 8.53 -48.27 1.99
CA HIS A 332 9.63 -47.83 1.14
C HIS A 332 9.84 -46.31 1.21
N LEU A 333 8.79 -45.50 1.06
CA LEU A 333 8.86 -44.04 1.12
C LEU A 333 9.23 -43.51 2.52
N LEU A 334 8.83 -44.20 3.59
CA LEU A 334 9.27 -43.90 4.96
C LEU A 334 10.79 -44.09 5.15
N LYS A 335 11.43 -44.87 4.28
CA LYS A 335 12.88 -45.11 4.27
C LYS A 335 13.61 -44.36 3.14
N ASP A 336 12.94 -43.41 2.48
CA ASP A 336 13.56 -42.61 1.42
C ASP A 336 14.75 -41.82 1.97
N GLU A 337 15.78 -41.60 1.15
CA GLU A 337 16.98 -40.83 1.51
C GLU A 337 16.62 -39.36 1.84
N THR A 338 15.59 -38.82 1.19
CA THR A 338 15.17 -37.42 1.29
C THR A 338 14.25 -37.19 2.48
N SER A 339 14.60 -36.27 3.36
CA SER A 339 13.81 -36.02 4.59
C SER A 339 12.41 -35.47 4.33
N GLU A 340 12.21 -34.74 3.22
CA GLU A 340 10.92 -34.16 2.83
C GLU A 340 9.89 -35.25 2.46
N VAL A 341 10.33 -36.28 1.73
CA VAL A 341 9.51 -37.45 1.38
C VAL A 341 9.05 -38.16 2.66
N ARG A 342 9.98 -38.45 3.58
CA ARG A 342 9.66 -39.08 4.88
C ARG A 342 8.66 -38.26 5.69
N LEU A 343 8.86 -36.94 5.77
CA LEU A 343 7.99 -36.02 6.49
C LEU A 343 6.57 -35.99 5.89
N ASN A 344 6.45 -35.92 4.57
CA ASN A 344 5.16 -35.88 3.89
C ASN A 344 4.34 -37.15 4.16
N VAL A 345 4.99 -38.33 4.14
CA VAL A 345 4.32 -39.59 4.51
C VAL A 345 3.84 -39.56 5.98
N ILE A 346 4.69 -39.11 6.91
CA ILE A 346 4.33 -39.03 8.35
C ILE A 346 3.13 -38.11 8.55
N SER A 347 3.12 -36.95 7.89
CA SER A 347 2.06 -35.95 8.03
C SER A 347 0.67 -36.44 7.60
N LYS A 348 0.60 -37.51 6.80
CA LYS A 348 -0.64 -38.09 6.26
C LYS A 348 -0.88 -39.54 6.70
N LEU A 349 -0.18 -40.01 7.72
CA LEU A 349 -0.28 -41.39 8.22
C LEU A 349 -1.65 -41.69 8.86
N GLU A 350 -2.37 -40.67 9.32
CA GLU A 350 -3.71 -40.79 9.91
C GLU A 350 -4.72 -41.47 8.96
N GLY A 351 -4.76 -41.07 7.68
CA GLY A 351 -5.72 -41.60 6.71
C GLY A 351 -5.53 -43.10 6.42
N VAL A 352 -4.28 -43.57 6.48
CA VAL A 352 -3.94 -44.99 6.31
C VAL A 352 -4.32 -45.80 7.55
N ASN A 353 -4.10 -45.23 8.73
CA ASN A 353 -4.41 -45.87 10.01
C ASN A 353 -5.91 -46.18 10.16
N GLN A 354 -6.77 -45.26 9.73
CA GLN A 354 -8.23 -45.45 9.74
C GLN A 354 -8.69 -46.68 8.92
N VAL A 355 -7.99 -47.03 7.84
CA VAL A 355 -8.38 -48.15 6.94
C VAL A 355 -7.80 -49.50 7.39
N ILE A 356 -6.55 -49.52 7.85
CA ILE A 356 -5.83 -50.75 8.22
C ILE A 356 -6.25 -51.27 9.60
N GLY A 357 -6.48 -50.35 10.55
CA GLY A 357 -6.81 -50.65 11.94
C GLY A 357 -5.59 -50.88 12.86
N ILE A 358 -5.84 -50.75 14.17
CA ILE A 358 -4.82 -50.64 15.24
C ILE A 358 -3.87 -51.86 15.31
N GLN A 359 -4.35 -53.07 15.00
CA GLN A 359 -3.57 -54.31 15.14
C GLN A 359 -2.42 -54.44 14.13
N LEU A 360 -2.61 -54.02 12.89
CA LEU A 360 -1.57 -54.08 11.85
C LEU A 360 -0.64 -52.85 11.90
N LEU A 361 -1.14 -51.71 12.41
CA LEU A 361 -0.31 -50.54 12.68
C LEU A 361 0.81 -50.84 13.69
N SER A 362 0.47 -51.56 14.77
CA SER A 362 1.45 -51.92 15.80
C SER A 362 2.48 -52.94 15.32
N GLN A 363 2.12 -53.83 14.39
CA GLN A 363 3.03 -54.87 13.87
C GLN A 363 3.94 -54.38 12.74
N SER A 364 3.46 -53.52 11.84
CA SER A 364 4.21 -53.15 10.63
C SER A 364 4.74 -51.71 10.60
N LEU A 365 4.04 -50.74 11.21
CA LEU A 365 4.42 -49.32 11.16
C LEU A 365 5.17 -48.84 12.40
N LEU A 366 4.86 -49.41 13.57
CA LEU A 366 5.52 -49.04 14.83
C LEU A 366 7.06 -49.20 14.78
N PRO A 367 7.63 -50.28 14.20
CA PRO A 367 9.08 -50.38 14.07
C PRO A 367 9.69 -49.25 13.23
N ALA A 368 9.01 -48.85 12.15
CA ALA A 368 9.45 -47.73 11.30
C ALA A 368 9.32 -46.38 12.01
N ILE A 369 8.26 -46.17 12.79
CA ILE A 369 8.08 -44.95 13.60
C ILE A 369 9.15 -44.82 14.68
N VAL A 370 9.52 -45.93 15.34
CA VAL A 370 10.60 -45.94 16.34
C VAL A 370 11.95 -45.65 15.69
N GLU A 371 12.23 -46.18 14.49
CA GLU A 371 13.44 -45.86 13.73
C GLU A 371 13.48 -44.37 13.34
N LEU A 372 12.36 -43.80 12.89
CA LEU A 372 12.24 -42.38 12.51
C LEU A 372 12.28 -41.42 13.70
N ALA A 373 11.87 -41.88 14.88
CA ALA A 373 11.99 -41.10 16.11
C ALA A 373 13.45 -40.81 16.51
N GLU A 374 14.40 -41.57 15.96
CA GLU A 374 15.84 -41.38 16.15
C GLU A 374 16.53 -40.87 14.86
N ASP A 375 15.76 -40.38 13.87
CA ASP A 375 16.29 -39.87 12.60
C ASP A 375 17.31 -38.75 12.82
N LYS A 376 18.38 -38.71 12.02
CA LYS A 376 19.42 -37.69 12.08
C LYS A 376 18.83 -36.27 11.91
N GLN A 377 17.83 -36.13 11.06
CA GLN A 377 17.18 -34.85 10.79
C GLN A 377 16.11 -34.54 11.84
N TRP A 378 16.34 -33.48 12.61
CA TRP A 378 15.46 -33.12 13.73
C TRP A 378 14.02 -32.80 13.30
N ARG A 379 13.78 -32.28 12.09
CA ARG A 379 12.42 -32.01 11.60
C ARG A 379 11.55 -33.27 11.49
N VAL A 380 12.16 -34.41 11.16
CA VAL A 380 11.48 -35.70 11.11
C VAL A 380 11.12 -36.14 12.53
N ARG A 381 12.07 -36.04 13.48
CA ARG A 381 11.83 -36.32 14.90
C ARG A 381 10.71 -35.42 15.47
N LEU A 382 10.71 -34.13 15.13
CA LEU A 382 9.67 -33.18 15.55
C LEU A 382 8.28 -33.61 15.06
N ALA A 383 8.16 -33.96 13.77
CA ALA A 383 6.89 -34.42 13.20
C ALA A 383 6.37 -35.69 13.90
N ILE A 384 7.26 -36.60 14.32
CA ILE A 384 6.88 -37.76 15.13
C ILE A 384 6.38 -37.34 16.51
N ILE A 385 7.10 -36.43 17.20
CA ILE A 385 6.75 -35.94 18.54
C ILE A 385 5.35 -35.30 18.56
N GLU A 386 5.02 -34.52 17.53
CA GLU A 386 3.72 -33.85 17.44
C GLU A 386 2.54 -34.82 17.27
N ASN A 387 2.78 -35.98 16.65
CA ASN A 387 1.76 -37.01 16.40
C ASN A 387 1.63 -38.05 17.52
N ILE A 388 2.51 -38.03 18.53
CA ILE A 388 2.52 -38.97 19.65
C ILE A 388 1.23 -38.96 20.48
N PRO A 389 0.61 -37.82 20.87
CA PRO A 389 -0.61 -37.83 21.65
C PRO A 389 -1.77 -38.58 20.98
N LEU A 390 -1.84 -38.49 19.64
CA LEU A 390 -2.85 -39.20 18.85
C LEU A 390 -2.63 -40.71 18.90
N LEU A 391 -1.38 -41.16 18.74
CA LEU A 391 -1.00 -42.57 18.87
C LEU A 391 -1.26 -43.08 20.30
N ALA A 392 -0.95 -42.27 21.30
CA ALA A 392 -1.16 -42.58 22.72
C ALA A 392 -2.64 -42.80 23.06
N ASN A 393 -3.53 -41.95 22.51
CA ASN A 393 -4.97 -42.09 22.67
C ASN A 393 -5.51 -43.39 22.04
N GLN A 394 -4.93 -43.82 20.90
CA GLN A 394 -5.40 -45.01 20.16
C GLN A 394 -4.85 -46.33 20.70
N LEU A 395 -3.63 -46.33 21.23
CA LEU A 395 -2.95 -47.54 21.73
C LEU A 395 -3.28 -47.86 23.20
N GLY A 396 -3.72 -46.86 23.97
CA GLY A 396 -4.02 -46.98 25.39
C GLY A 396 -2.77 -46.97 26.30
N VAL A 397 -3.00 -46.65 27.58
CA VAL A 397 -1.93 -46.36 28.57
C VAL A 397 -0.92 -47.49 28.72
N ALA A 398 -1.39 -48.74 28.90
CA ALA A 398 -0.52 -49.88 29.18
C ALA A 398 0.42 -50.22 28.00
N PHE A 399 -0.07 -50.10 26.76
CA PHE A 399 0.74 -50.36 25.58
C PHE A 399 1.72 -49.21 25.30
N PHE A 400 1.28 -47.97 25.55
CA PHE A 400 2.12 -46.78 25.41
C PHE A 400 3.34 -46.83 26.36
N ASP A 401 3.12 -47.18 27.63
CA ASP A 401 4.17 -47.25 28.63
C ASP A 401 5.22 -48.33 28.29
N GLU A 402 4.80 -49.47 27.72
CA GLU A 402 5.71 -50.57 27.36
C GLU A 402 6.59 -50.26 26.15
N LYS A 403 6.09 -49.52 25.15
CA LYS A 403 6.78 -49.34 23.85
C LYS A 403 7.29 -47.92 23.58
N LEU A 404 6.59 -46.88 24.03
CA LEU A 404 6.87 -45.48 23.65
C LEU A 404 7.21 -44.57 24.84
N GLY A 405 6.90 -44.98 26.07
CA GLY A 405 7.16 -44.19 27.27
C GLY A 405 8.64 -43.83 27.46
N ALA A 406 9.54 -44.80 27.31
CA ALA A 406 10.99 -44.56 27.42
C ALA A 406 11.53 -43.60 26.34
N LEU A 407 10.99 -43.68 25.13
CA LEU A 407 11.34 -42.82 24.00
C LEU A 407 10.85 -41.38 24.20
N CYS A 408 9.63 -41.19 24.71
CA CYS A 408 9.10 -39.86 25.00
C CYS A 408 9.94 -39.11 26.04
N LEU A 409 10.45 -39.85 27.03
CA LEU A 409 11.34 -39.33 28.06
C LEU A 409 12.77 -39.09 27.54
N SER A 410 13.23 -39.84 26.53
CA SER A 410 14.55 -39.62 25.94
C SER A 410 14.63 -38.30 25.16
N TRP A 411 13.53 -37.87 24.52
CA TRP A 411 13.47 -36.60 23.79
C TRP A 411 13.66 -35.35 24.66
N LEU A 412 13.35 -35.44 25.96
CA LEU A 412 13.69 -34.36 26.90
C LEU A 412 15.21 -34.14 27.03
N ASN A 413 16.01 -35.13 26.63
CA ASN A 413 17.46 -35.09 26.65
C ASN A 413 18.08 -34.91 25.24
N ASP A 414 17.28 -34.59 24.22
CA ASP A 414 17.78 -34.37 22.85
C ASP A 414 18.75 -33.17 22.80
N VAL A 415 19.72 -33.20 21.89
CA VAL A 415 20.69 -32.12 21.69
C VAL A 415 20.04 -30.84 21.16
N VAL A 416 18.94 -30.95 20.39
CA VAL A 416 18.24 -29.84 19.75
C VAL A 416 17.19 -29.23 20.68
N TYR A 417 17.24 -27.92 20.89
CA TYR A 417 16.30 -27.20 21.75
C TYR A 417 14.82 -27.36 21.31
N ALA A 418 14.53 -27.20 20.02
CA ALA A 418 13.17 -27.32 19.48
C ALA A 418 12.53 -28.69 19.78
N ILE A 419 13.33 -29.76 19.78
CA ILE A 419 12.87 -31.10 20.15
C ILE A 419 12.53 -31.18 21.65
N ARG A 420 13.38 -30.62 22.51
CA ARG A 420 13.13 -30.59 23.96
C ARG A 420 11.89 -29.76 24.32
N GLU A 421 11.67 -28.65 23.63
CA GLU A 421 10.48 -27.81 23.78
C GLU A 421 9.20 -28.52 23.31
N ALA A 422 9.26 -29.17 22.13
CA ALA A 422 8.15 -29.97 21.62
C ALA A 422 7.85 -31.16 22.54
N ALA A 423 8.87 -31.86 23.04
CA ALA A 423 8.72 -32.95 24.00
C ALA A 423 8.11 -32.47 25.33
N THR A 424 8.48 -31.28 25.79
CA THR A 424 7.90 -30.65 26.99
C THR A 424 6.40 -30.37 26.81
N THR A 425 6.03 -29.82 25.65
CA THR A 425 4.64 -29.56 25.28
C THR A 425 3.87 -30.87 25.10
N ASN A 426 4.52 -31.90 24.55
CA ASN A 426 3.96 -33.23 24.35
C ASN A 426 3.61 -33.88 25.70
N ILE A 427 4.48 -33.78 26.71
CA ILE A 427 4.19 -34.29 28.05
C ILE A 427 2.97 -33.62 28.66
N LYS A 428 2.82 -32.30 28.50
CA LYS A 428 1.60 -31.59 28.95
C LYS A 428 0.34 -32.22 28.32
N ARG A 429 0.34 -32.45 27.01
CA ARG A 429 -0.78 -33.07 26.28
C ARG A 429 -1.03 -34.52 26.73
N LEU A 430 0.03 -35.30 27.00
CA LEU A 430 -0.11 -36.66 27.51
C LEU A 430 -0.75 -36.70 28.91
N ILE A 431 -0.44 -35.73 29.77
CA ILE A 431 -1.08 -35.60 31.10
C ILE A 431 -2.56 -35.26 30.96
N GLU A 432 -2.94 -34.44 29.97
CA GLU A 432 -4.35 -34.16 29.68
C GLU A 432 -5.11 -35.42 29.21
N VAL A 433 -4.46 -36.32 28.47
CA VAL A 433 -5.07 -37.58 27.97
C VAL A 433 -5.11 -38.68 29.04
N PHE A 434 -4.01 -38.90 29.76
CA PHE A 434 -3.87 -40.01 30.73
C PHE A 434 -4.21 -39.64 32.17
N GLY A 435 -4.36 -38.35 32.46
CA GLY A 435 -4.76 -37.83 33.76
C GLY A 435 -3.62 -37.62 34.76
N ILE A 436 -3.98 -37.00 35.88
CA ILE A 436 -3.05 -36.51 36.91
C ILE A 436 -2.36 -37.65 37.67
N ASP A 437 -3.03 -38.79 37.86
CA ASP A 437 -2.45 -39.92 38.60
C ASP A 437 -1.34 -40.61 37.82
N TRP A 438 -1.46 -40.70 36.49
CA TRP A 438 -0.37 -41.15 35.61
C TRP A 438 0.84 -40.20 35.69
N ALA A 439 0.60 -38.88 35.70
CA ALA A 439 1.66 -37.88 35.85
C ALA A 439 2.44 -38.04 37.17
N LYS A 440 1.76 -38.37 38.27
CA LYS A 440 2.38 -38.62 39.57
C LYS A 440 3.25 -39.88 39.59
N GLN A 441 2.80 -40.94 38.93
CA GLN A 441 3.49 -42.24 38.96
C GLN A 441 4.67 -42.31 37.99
N MET A 442 4.52 -41.75 36.78
CA MET A 442 5.49 -41.94 35.69
C MET A 442 6.38 -40.70 35.43
N ILE A 443 5.82 -39.50 35.51
CA ILE A 443 6.49 -38.28 35.05
C ILE A 443 7.24 -37.56 36.18
N LEU A 444 6.59 -37.30 37.32
CA LEU A 444 7.18 -36.55 38.44
C LEU A 444 8.46 -37.19 39.03
N PRO A 445 8.54 -38.52 39.26
CA PRO A 445 9.77 -39.14 39.77
C PRO A 445 10.96 -38.97 38.83
N LYS A 446 10.71 -39.04 37.50
CA LYS A 446 11.76 -38.88 36.49
C LYS A 446 12.26 -37.45 36.37
N ILE A 447 11.35 -36.47 36.43
CA ILE A 447 11.71 -35.04 36.47
C ILE A 447 12.56 -34.73 37.72
N GLN A 448 12.22 -35.34 38.87
CA GLN A 448 13.02 -35.19 40.08
C GLN A 448 14.43 -35.77 39.93
N GLU A 449 14.58 -36.91 39.24
CA GLU A 449 15.89 -37.47 38.90
C GLU A 449 16.68 -36.54 37.96
N MET A 450 16.03 -36.01 36.92
CA MET A 450 16.64 -35.09 35.95
C MET A 450 17.10 -33.77 36.58
N SER A 451 16.39 -33.28 37.60
CA SER A 451 16.78 -32.07 38.36
C SER A 451 18.15 -32.19 39.03
N LYS A 452 18.61 -33.42 39.32
CA LYS A 452 19.89 -33.70 39.99
C LYS A 452 20.99 -34.13 39.03
N ASN A 453 20.73 -34.18 37.72
CA ASN A 453 21.70 -34.66 36.75
C ASN A 453 22.90 -33.68 36.64
N PRO A 454 24.15 -34.16 36.51
CA PRO A 454 25.31 -33.29 36.30
C PRO A 454 25.22 -32.42 35.05
N ASN A 455 24.49 -32.85 34.01
CA ASN A 455 24.32 -32.08 32.78
C ASN A 455 23.33 -30.92 32.97
N TYR A 456 23.82 -29.69 32.82
CA TYR A 456 23.01 -28.48 33.00
C TYR A 456 21.86 -28.35 32.00
N LEU A 457 22.02 -28.86 30.77
CA LEU A 457 20.95 -28.82 29.76
C LEU A 457 19.73 -29.62 30.22
N GLN A 458 19.94 -30.75 30.89
CA GLN A 458 18.85 -31.57 31.43
C GLN A 458 18.17 -30.89 32.61
N ARG A 459 18.94 -30.23 33.48
CA ARG A 459 18.38 -29.40 34.56
C ARG A 459 17.59 -28.21 34.01
N MET A 460 18.07 -27.58 32.93
CA MET A 460 17.33 -26.50 32.24
C MET A 460 16.03 -26.99 31.60
N THR A 461 16.05 -28.14 30.92
CA THR A 461 14.82 -28.76 30.39
C THR A 461 13.86 -29.13 31.50
N THR A 462 14.37 -29.57 32.66
CA THR A 462 13.55 -29.84 33.85
C THR A 462 12.74 -28.60 34.25
N VAL A 463 13.35 -27.40 34.26
CA VAL A 463 12.63 -26.15 34.55
C VAL A 463 11.53 -25.86 33.53
N MET A 464 11.80 -26.10 32.24
CA MET A 464 10.82 -25.93 31.16
C MET A 464 9.64 -26.89 31.32
N VAL A 465 9.92 -28.15 31.66
CA VAL A 465 8.90 -29.17 31.92
C VAL A 465 8.06 -28.81 33.14
N LEU A 466 8.67 -28.33 34.23
CA LEU A 466 7.95 -27.87 35.42
C LEU A 466 6.99 -26.72 35.09
N ALA A 467 7.43 -25.75 34.27
CA ALA A 467 6.57 -24.65 33.83
C ALA A 467 5.40 -25.13 32.96
N ALA A 468 5.64 -26.05 32.01
CA ALA A 468 4.59 -26.57 31.13
C ALA A 468 3.57 -27.46 31.86
N ILE A 469 4.04 -28.39 32.71
CA ILE A 469 3.17 -29.28 33.48
C ILE A 469 2.32 -28.49 34.48
N SER A 470 2.84 -27.39 35.04
CA SER A 470 2.09 -26.55 36.00
C SER A 470 0.76 -26.03 35.46
N GLN A 471 0.59 -25.96 34.14
CA GLN A 471 -0.66 -25.54 33.48
C GLN A 471 -1.69 -26.67 33.32
N ALA A 472 -1.29 -27.94 33.48
CA ALA A 472 -2.13 -29.12 33.27
C ALA A 472 -2.43 -29.91 34.57
N VAL A 473 -1.91 -29.48 35.72
CA VAL A 473 -2.10 -30.15 37.02
C VAL A 473 -2.82 -29.24 38.02
N THR A 474 -3.38 -29.83 39.08
CA THR A 474 -4.08 -29.08 40.13
C THR A 474 -3.12 -28.27 41.02
N PRO A 475 -3.58 -27.16 41.63
CA PRO A 475 -2.76 -26.34 42.53
C PRO A 475 -2.10 -27.11 43.69
N GLU A 476 -2.75 -28.17 44.18
CA GLU A 476 -2.21 -29.05 45.23
C GLU A 476 -0.95 -29.81 44.78
N VAL A 477 -0.92 -30.28 43.53
CA VAL A 477 0.23 -30.98 42.94
C VAL A 477 1.37 -29.99 42.67
N ILE A 478 1.04 -28.77 42.23
CA ILE A 478 2.01 -27.69 42.06
C ILE A 478 2.72 -27.41 43.39
N SER A 479 1.95 -27.26 44.46
CA SER A 479 2.45 -26.95 45.80
C SER A 479 3.28 -28.07 46.43
N SER A 480 2.84 -29.32 46.26
CA SER A 480 3.45 -30.48 46.94
C SER A 480 4.67 -31.04 46.21
N TYR A 481 4.72 -30.95 44.87
CA TYR A 481 5.76 -31.61 44.07
C TYR A 481 6.56 -30.63 43.18
N ILE A 482 5.93 -29.69 42.50
CA ILE A 482 6.59 -28.82 41.51
C ILE A 482 7.43 -27.71 42.18
N ILE A 483 6.85 -27.00 43.15
CA ILE A 483 7.53 -25.91 43.86
C ILE A 483 8.81 -26.39 44.59
N PRO A 484 8.81 -27.52 45.32
CA PRO A 484 10.04 -28.03 45.95
C PRO A 484 11.17 -28.34 44.95
N ILE A 485 10.85 -28.89 43.78
CA ILE A 485 11.86 -29.18 42.75
C ILE A 485 12.40 -27.88 42.16
N ALA A 486 11.53 -26.91 41.84
CA ALA A 486 11.93 -25.60 41.35
C ALA A 486 12.78 -24.82 42.37
N ALA A 487 12.46 -24.94 43.67
CA ALA A 487 13.22 -24.31 44.75
C ALA A 487 14.64 -24.88 44.87
N GLY A 488 14.83 -26.18 44.65
CA GLY A 488 16.16 -26.79 44.58
C GLY A 488 17.00 -26.25 43.42
N LEU A 489 16.38 -26.03 42.26
CA LEU A 489 17.04 -25.48 41.06
C LEU A 489 17.29 -23.96 41.14
N ALA A 490 16.60 -23.24 42.04
CA ALA A 490 16.86 -21.82 42.29
C ALA A 490 18.25 -21.55 42.90
N ILE A 491 18.88 -22.58 43.50
CA ILE A 491 20.20 -22.50 44.14
C ILE A 491 21.29 -23.13 43.24
N ASP A 492 20.98 -23.42 41.98
CA ASP A 492 21.94 -24.03 41.04
C ASP A 492 23.15 -23.13 40.83
N THR A 493 24.33 -23.72 40.59
CA THR A 493 25.56 -22.96 40.33
C THR A 493 25.50 -22.17 39.02
N ILE A 494 24.68 -22.61 38.06
CA ILE A 494 24.59 -22.01 36.71
C ILE A 494 23.47 -20.95 36.64
N PRO A 495 23.79 -19.67 36.30
CA PRO A 495 22.80 -18.59 36.22
C PRO A 495 21.64 -18.86 35.27
N ASN A 496 21.91 -19.52 34.13
CA ASN A 496 20.89 -19.88 33.14
C ASN A 496 19.75 -20.72 33.72
N ILE A 497 20.03 -21.55 34.72
CA ILE A 497 19.00 -22.35 35.40
C ILE A 497 18.23 -21.45 36.35
N ARG A 498 18.92 -20.62 37.14
CA ARG A 498 18.32 -19.72 38.14
C ARG A 498 17.35 -18.69 37.53
N PHE A 499 17.70 -18.03 36.42
CA PHE A 499 16.75 -17.08 35.80
C PHE A 499 15.58 -17.79 35.11
N ASN A 500 15.78 -18.99 34.54
CA ASN A 500 14.68 -19.76 33.97
C ASN A 500 13.71 -20.23 35.07
N VAL A 501 14.20 -20.46 36.30
CA VAL A 501 13.34 -20.70 37.47
C VAL A 501 12.52 -19.45 37.80
N ALA A 502 13.11 -18.25 37.76
CA ALA A 502 12.36 -17.00 37.93
C ALA A 502 11.26 -16.84 36.86
N LYS A 503 11.56 -17.16 35.59
CA LYS A 503 10.57 -17.20 34.50
C LYS A 503 9.46 -18.21 34.75
N ALA A 504 9.81 -19.42 35.19
CA ALA A 504 8.84 -20.47 35.52
C ALA A 504 7.93 -20.05 36.68
N TYR A 505 8.44 -19.34 37.69
CA TYR A 505 7.57 -18.78 38.73
C TYR A 505 6.60 -17.73 38.17
N SER A 506 6.97 -16.95 37.17
CA SER A 506 6.04 -15.98 36.56
C SER A 506 4.82 -16.65 35.92
N THR A 507 4.95 -17.86 35.37
CA THR A 507 3.82 -18.64 34.83
C THR A 507 3.00 -19.34 35.92
N MET A 508 3.62 -19.71 37.05
CA MET A 508 2.96 -20.39 38.16
C MET A 508 2.19 -19.43 39.09
N ILE A 509 2.66 -18.20 39.28
CA ILE A 509 2.06 -17.22 40.23
C ILE A 509 0.58 -16.95 39.92
N PRO A 510 0.14 -16.69 38.67
CA PRO A 510 -1.28 -16.49 38.37
C PRO A 510 -2.15 -17.69 38.73
N LEU A 511 -1.63 -18.92 38.59
CA LEU A 511 -2.35 -20.16 38.85
C LEU A 511 -2.58 -20.42 40.36
N LEU A 512 -1.72 -19.88 41.22
CA LEU A 512 -1.77 -20.05 42.68
C LEU A 512 -2.56 -18.95 43.41
N LYS A 513 -2.87 -17.83 42.75
CA LYS A 513 -3.60 -16.69 43.33
C LYS A 513 -5.02 -17.04 43.78
N ASN A 514 -5.65 -18.06 43.20
CA ASN A 514 -7.06 -18.40 43.45
C ASN A 514 -7.29 -19.53 44.46
N GLY A 515 -6.41 -19.73 45.45
CA GLY A 515 -6.66 -20.73 46.49
C GLY A 515 -5.52 -21.08 47.46
N GLN A 516 -4.28 -20.60 47.25
CA GLN A 516 -3.13 -20.88 48.14
C GLN A 516 -2.16 -19.68 48.28
N GLU A 517 -2.67 -18.50 48.68
CA GLU A 517 -1.83 -17.30 48.88
C GLU A 517 -0.74 -17.49 49.96
N GLY A 518 -0.95 -18.38 50.94
CA GLY A 518 0.05 -18.72 51.95
C GLY A 518 1.33 -19.31 51.34
N VAL A 519 1.21 -20.17 50.34
CA VAL A 519 2.36 -20.80 49.65
C VAL A 519 3.15 -19.79 48.82
N LEU A 520 2.46 -18.83 48.20
CA LEU A 520 3.08 -17.75 47.45
C LEU A 520 3.97 -16.88 48.35
N ASN A 521 3.45 -16.52 49.54
CA ASN A 521 4.13 -15.65 50.49
C ASN A 521 5.26 -16.38 51.24
N GLU A 522 5.07 -17.64 51.62
CA GLU A 522 6.04 -18.39 52.43
C GLU A 522 7.14 -19.07 51.60
N LYS A 523 6.85 -19.53 50.38
CA LYS A 523 7.81 -20.31 49.57
C LYS A 523 8.36 -19.58 48.36
N ILE A 524 7.54 -18.86 47.58
CA ILE A 524 7.97 -18.27 46.30
C ILE A 524 8.61 -16.88 46.49
N LYS A 525 7.96 -15.99 47.24
CA LYS A 525 8.47 -14.61 47.45
C LYS A 525 9.88 -14.55 48.05
N PRO A 526 10.24 -15.37 49.07
CA PRO A 526 11.60 -15.35 49.62
C PRO A 526 12.65 -15.81 48.61
N ILE A 527 12.30 -16.76 47.73
CA ILE A 527 13.21 -17.25 46.68
C ILE A 527 13.41 -16.17 45.61
N LEU A 528 12.35 -15.51 45.15
CA LEU A 528 12.47 -14.40 44.19
C LEU A 528 13.22 -13.21 44.77
N SER A 529 13.07 -12.91 46.05
CA SER A 529 13.85 -11.87 46.74
C SER A 529 15.35 -12.21 46.74
N LYS A 530 15.71 -13.47 47.03
CA LYS A 530 17.11 -13.93 46.98
C LYS A 530 17.68 -13.92 45.56
N LEU A 531 16.90 -14.32 44.55
CA LEU A 531 17.29 -14.24 43.14
C LEU A 531 17.41 -12.77 42.66
N GLY A 532 16.66 -11.86 43.29
CA GLY A 532 16.80 -10.41 43.08
C GLY A 532 18.11 -9.83 43.61
N GLU A 533 18.82 -10.54 44.49
CA GLU A 533 20.13 -10.17 45.04
C GLU A 533 21.27 -10.99 44.41
N ASP A 534 21.00 -11.77 43.36
CA ASP A 534 21.97 -12.65 42.71
C ASP A 534 23.14 -11.86 42.07
N SER A 535 24.32 -12.48 41.97
CA SER A 535 25.49 -11.84 41.35
C SER A 535 25.30 -11.62 39.85
N ASP A 536 24.51 -12.47 39.18
CA ASP A 536 24.25 -12.41 37.74
C ASP A 536 23.18 -11.37 37.39
N VAL A 537 23.39 -10.62 36.29
CA VAL A 537 22.50 -9.51 35.88
C VAL A 537 21.18 -10.05 35.31
N ASP A 538 21.21 -11.16 34.57
CA ASP A 538 20.02 -11.71 33.93
C ASP A 538 19.11 -12.35 34.97
N VAL A 539 19.68 -13.01 35.98
CA VAL A 539 18.92 -13.56 37.12
C VAL A 539 18.19 -12.45 37.87
N ARG A 540 18.87 -11.33 38.17
CA ARG A 540 18.25 -10.16 38.81
C ARG A 540 17.16 -9.53 37.95
N TYR A 541 17.41 -9.40 36.64
CA TYR A 541 16.46 -8.79 35.70
C TYR A 541 15.14 -9.55 35.64
N TYR A 542 15.18 -10.90 35.59
CA TYR A 542 13.95 -11.70 35.56
C TYR A 542 13.31 -11.90 36.95
N ALA A 543 14.07 -11.69 38.03
CA ALA A 543 13.56 -11.75 39.40
C ALA A 543 12.90 -10.44 39.87
N GLN A 544 13.27 -9.28 39.30
CA GLN A 544 12.74 -7.97 39.65
C GLN A 544 11.82 -7.37 38.56
N PRO A 545 10.87 -6.48 38.92
CA PRO A 545 10.19 -5.62 37.94
C PRO A 545 11.22 -4.76 37.18
N ASN A 546 11.09 -4.60 35.86
CA ASN A 546 12.09 -3.98 34.97
C ASN A 546 12.70 -2.69 35.56
N PRO A 547 13.94 -2.73 36.09
CA PRO A 547 14.52 -1.61 36.81
C PRO A 547 14.95 -0.45 35.90
N LYS A 548 14.94 -0.66 34.56
CA LYS A 548 15.36 0.32 33.55
C LYS A 548 14.19 1.02 32.84
N ALA A 549 12.94 0.71 33.20
CA ALA A 549 11.79 1.39 32.64
C ALA A 549 11.64 2.77 33.31
N GLU A 550 11.82 3.83 32.53
CA GLU A 550 11.51 5.19 32.97
C GLU A 550 10.00 5.40 32.89
N VAL A 551 9.40 5.81 34.00
CA VAL A 551 7.95 6.00 34.11
C VAL A 551 7.66 7.32 34.80
N ALA A 552 6.97 8.22 34.10
CA ALA A 552 6.36 9.41 34.71
C ALA A 552 4.88 9.13 34.95
N ARG A 553 4.41 9.29 36.20
CA ARG A 553 3.04 8.95 36.60
C ARG A 553 2.21 10.17 36.98
N ARG A 554 0.91 10.08 36.69
CA ARG A 554 -0.16 11.02 37.06
C ARG A 554 0.20 12.47 36.68
N GLY A 555 0.19 13.37 37.67
CA GLY A 555 0.49 14.79 37.46
C GLY A 555 1.88 15.05 36.88
N GLN A 556 2.85 14.16 37.07
CA GLN A 556 4.20 14.34 36.48
C GLN A 556 4.18 14.16 34.96
N ALA A 557 3.38 13.23 34.44
CA ALA A 557 3.22 13.03 32.99
C ALA A 557 2.57 14.27 32.36
N LEU A 558 1.52 14.79 32.99
CA LEU A 558 0.85 16.01 32.56
C LEU A 558 1.79 17.22 32.55
N GLN A 559 2.54 17.44 33.64
CA GLN A 559 3.51 18.53 33.74
C GLN A 559 4.64 18.39 32.71
N HIS A 560 5.08 17.17 32.40
CA HIS A 560 6.05 16.93 31.33
C HIS A 560 5.48 17.36 29.96
N ASN A 561 4.23 17.00 29.66
CA ASN A 561 3.55 17.41 28.42
C ASN A 561 3.42 18.92 28.30
N ILE A 562 2.98 19.60 29.37
CA ILE A 562 2.82 21.06 29.39
C ILE A 562 4.17 21.75 29.19
N ASN A 563 5.19 21.35 29.95
CA ASN A 563 6.53 21.95 29.83
C ASN A 563 7.15 21.75 28.44
N ALA A 564 6.93 20.59 27.82
CA ALA A 564 7.37 20.33 26.45
C ALA A 564 6.66 21.25 25.44
N ALA A 565 5.34 21.42 25.58
CA ALA A 565 4.56 22.29 24.71
C ALA A 565 4.94 23.77 24.88
N LEU A 566 5.10 24.24 26.12
CA LEU A 566 5.55 25.60 26.43
C LEU A 566 6.97 25.88 25.90
N GLY A 567 7.88 24.91 26.03
CA GLY A 567 9.22 25.02 25.46
C GLY A 567 9.19 25.24 23.94
N LEU A 568 8.32 24.50 23.24
CA LEU A 568 8.15 24.66 21.80
C LEU A 568 7.46 25.99 21.43
N GLN A 569 6.48 26.43 22.24
CA GLN A 569 5.81 27.72 22.09
C GLN A 569 6.80 28.89 22.17
N GLU A 570 7.70 28.88 23.14
CA GLU A 570 8.71 29.93 23.34
C GLU A 570 9.68 30.04 22.16
N VAL A 571 10.03 28.92 21.54
CA VAL A 571 10.87 28.91 20.33
C VAL A 571 10.10 29.54 19.16
N LEU A 572 8.84 29.16 18.95
CA LEU A 572 8.07 29.56 17.76
C LEU A 572 7.37 30.92 17.88
N LYS A 573 7.06 31.41 19.08
CA LYS A 573 6.33 32.69 19.27
C LYS A 573 7.03 33.87 18.61
N THR A 574 8.35 33.85 18.62
CA THR A 574 9.20 34.90 18.04
C THR A 574 9.16 34.95 16.52
N ASN A 575 8.53 33.98 15.84
CA ASN A 575 8.39 33.94 14.38
C ASN A 575 7.07 34.52 13.88
N LEU A 576 6.05 34.63 14.74
CA LEU A 576 4.68 34.95 14.32
C LEU A 576 4.56 36.40 13.83
N GLY A 577 3.88 36.59 12.70
CA GLY A 577 3.56 37.90 12.12
C GLY A 577 4.71 38.55 11.34
N PRO A 578 4.48 39.64 10.60
CA PRO A 578 5.48 40.30 9.75
C PRO A 578 6.67 40.86 10.54
N LYS A 579 6.45 41.37 11.77
CA LYS A 579 7.53 41.82 12.67
C LYS A 579 8.26 40.69 13.42
N GLY A 580 7.88 39.43 13.20
CA GLY A 580 8.58 38.28 13.77
C GLY A 580 10.03 38.14 13.27
N THR A 581 10.86 37.52 14.10
CA THR A 581 12.30 37.28 13.88
C THR A 581 12.56 36.07 12.98
N ILE A 582 13.67 36.11 12.23
CA ILE A 582 14.15 34.99 11.41
C ILE A 582 15.09 34.14 12.26
N LYS A 583 14.99 32.82 12.15
CA LYS A 583 15.92 31.89 12.79
C LYS A 583 16.95 31.35 11.80
N MET A 584 18.18 31.26 12.26
CA MET A 584 19.27 30.61 11.54
C MET A 584 19.51 29.23 12.12
N LEU A 585 19.31 28.21 11.29
CA LEU A 585 19.67 26.83 11.61
C LEU A 585 20.99 26.47 10.93
N VAL A 586 21.85 25.78 11.66
CA VAL A 586 23.09 25.21 11.13
C VAL A 586 23.02 23.72 11.40
N ASP A 587 23.06 22.91 10.34
CA ASP A 587 23.03 21.46 10.47
C ASP A 587 24.41 20.89 10.87
N GLY A 588 24.49 19.57 11.09
CA GLY A 588 25.76 18.91 11.39
C GLY A 588 26.77 18.93 10.23
N SER A 589 26.34 19.25 9.01
CA SER A 589 27.20 19.39 7.83
C SER A 589 27.74 20.81 7.62
N GLY A 590 27.26 21.77 8.44
CA GLY A 590 27.60 23.18 8.33
C GLY A 590 26.74 23.96 7.31
N GLN A 591 25.70 23.35 6.74
CA GLN A 591 24.74 24.05 5.90
C GLN A 591 23.86 24.99 6.73
N ILE A 592 23.76 26.22 6.25
CA ILE A 592 22.99 27.29 6.89
C ILE A 592 21.63 27.40 6.23
N LYS A 593 20.57 27.34 7.02
CA LYS A 593 19.19 27.59 6.59
C LYS A 593 18.61 28.74 7.39
N LEU A 594 18.17 29.78 6.69
CA LEU A 594 17.43 30.89 7.28
C LEU A 594 15.95 30.64 7.05
N THR A 595 15.15 30.67 8.12
CA THR A 595 13.70 30.50 7.98
C THR A 595 12.95 31.23 9.09
N LYS A 596 11.78 31.71 8.72
CA LYS A 596 10.75 32.19 9.65
C LYS A 596 9.54 31.25 9.71
N ASP A 597 9.48 30.30 8.78
CA ASP A 597 8.38 29.35 8.72
C ASP A 597 8.48 28.27 9.80
N GLY A 598 7.35 28.01 10.45
CA GLY A 598 7.22 27.04 11.52
C GLY A 598 7.43 25.62 11.04
N LYS A 599 6.94 25.26 9.84
CA LYS A 599 7.10 23.91 9.29
C LYS A 599 8.58 23.58 9.10
N VAL A 600 9.30 24.48 8.42
CA VAL A 600 10.73 24.28 8.15
C VAL A 600 11.52 24.10 9.45
N LEU A 601 11.24 24.91 10.47
CA LEU A 601 11.91 24.75 11.77
C LEU A 601 11.62 23.41 12.43
N LEU A 602 10.34 23.01 12.46
CA LEU A 602 9.92 21.77 13.11
C LEU A 602 10.45 20.52 12.42
N CYS A 603 10.63 20.56 11.10
CA CYS A 603 11.20 19.44 10.32
C CYS A 603 12.72 19.36 10.44
N GLU A 604 13.42 20.50 10.49
CA GLU A 604 14.90 20.53 10.55
C GLU A 604 15.43 20.33 11.97
N MET A 605 14.66 20.69 12.99
CA MET A 605 15.03 20.49 14.39
C MET A 605 14.92 19.01 14.79
N GLN A 606 15.97 18.48 15.43
CA GLN A 606 15.95 17.14 16.00
C GLN A 606 15.23 17.13 17.36
N ILE A 607 13.92 16.95 17.32
CA ILE A 607 13.07 16.94 18.53
C ILE A 607 13.13 15.58 19.23
N GLN A 608 13.68 15.55 20.44
CA GLN A 608 13.77 14.33 21.26
C GLN A 608 12.53 14.08 22.12
N ASN A 609 11.88 15.16 22.60
CA ASN A 609 10.73 15.04 23.48
C ASN A 609 9.51 14.50 22.71
N PRO A 610 8.88 13.39 23.14
CA PRO A 610 7.81 12.74 22.39
C PRO A 610 6.57 13.64 22.22
N THR A 611 6.24 14.44 23.23
CA THR A 611 5.11 15.38 23.22
C THR A 611 5.36 16.47 22.18
N ALA A 612 6.56 17.05 22.17
CA ALA A 612 6.94 18.05 21.18
C ALA A 612 6.96 17.47 19.75
N THR A 613 7.41 16.21 19.57
CA THR A 613 7.37 15.52 18.26
C THR A 613 5.93 15.32 17.77
N MET A 614 5.00 14.95 18.66
CA MET A 614 3.59 14.84 18.30
C MET A 614 2.96 16.19 17.91
N ILE A 615 3.28 17.27 18.63
CA ILE A 615 2.84 18.63 18.29
C ILE A 615 3.44 19.06 16.94
N ALA A 616 4.72 18.78 16.72
CA ALA A 616 5.41 19.08 15.46
C ALA A 616 4.73 18.40 14.27
N ARG A 617 4.41 17.11 14.39
CA ARG A 617 3.70 16.35 13.35
C ARG A 617 2.33 16.94 13.02
N ALA A 618 1.60 17.41 14.03
CA ALA A 618 0.33 18.07 13.80
C ALA A 618 0.45 19.41 13.07
N ALA A 619 1.48 20.19 13.38
CA ALA A 619 1.79 21.42 12.65
C ALA A 619 2.22 21.11 11.21
N THR A 620 2.97 20.04 10.96
CA THR A 620 3.30 19.58 9.60
C THR A 620 2.04 19.16 8.83
N ALA A 621 1.11 18.44 9.47
CA ALA A 621 -0.17 18.06 8.84
C ALA A 621 -1.04 19.29 8.49
N GLN A 622 -1.04 20.32 9.34
CA GLN A 622 -1.71 21.59 9.05
C GLN A 622 -1.12 22.24 7.78
N ASP A 623 0.20 22.26 7.67
CA ASP A 623 0.90 22.80 6.50
C ASP A 623 0.57 22.02 5.23
N GLU A 624 0.56 20.69 5.29
CA GLU A 624 0.32 19.86 4.10
C GLU A 624 -1.03 20.15 3.47
N ILE A 625 -2.07 20.33 4.30
CA ILE A 625 -3.44 20.60 3.87
C ILE A 625 -3.63 22.08 3.50
N THR A 626 -3.21 23.00 4.36
CA THR A 626 -3.58 24.42 4.23
C THR A 626 -2.44 25.31 3.76
N GLY A 627 -1.18 24.91 3.97
CA GLY A 627 0.01 25.68 3.60
C GLY A 627 0.35 26.85 4.53
N ASP A 628 -0.43 27.08 5.59
CA ASP A 628 -0.14 28.13 6.56
C ASP A 628 -0.73 27.78 7.95
N GLY A 629 -0.47 28.62 8.95
CA GLY A 629 -1.00 28.46 10.31
C GLY A 629 -0.20 27.47 11.17
N THR A 630 0.97 27.04 10.73
CA THR A 630 1.83 26.07 11.43
C THR A 630 2.29 26.60 12.79
N THR A 631 2.76 27.86 12.82
CA THR A 631 3.20 28.54 14.04
C THR A 631 2.02 28.74 14.99
N SER A 632 0.89 29.27 14.48
CA SER A 632 -0.32 29.51 15.25
C SER A 632 -0.88 28.24 15.90
N ASN A 633 -0.85 27.11 15.19
CA ASN A 633 -1.29 25.81 15.71
C ASN A 633 -0.49 25.38 16.94
N VAL A 634 0.85 25.52 16.92
CA VAL A 634 1.69 25.18 18.08
C VAL A 634 1.44 26.13 19.25
N LEU A 635 1.30 27.43 18.98
CA LEU A 635 1.03 28.42 20.03
C LEU A 635 -0.30 28.15 20.73
N LEU A 636 -1.34 27.82 19.98
CA LEU A 636 -2.66 27.51 20.52
C LEU A 636 -2.67 26.21 21.33
N ILE A 637 -2.02 25.13 20.86
CA ILE A 637 -1.94 23.88 21.62
C ILE A 637 -1.26 24.11 22.98
N ALA A 638 -0.13 24.83 22.98
CA ALA A 638 0.61 25.12 24.20
C ALA A 638 -0.19 26.01 25.16
N GLU A 639 -0.84 27.07 24.65
CA GLU A 639 -1.65 27.94 25.48
C GLU A 639 -2.89 27.22 26.03
N LEU A 640 -3.55 26.36 25.25
CA LEU A 640 -4.66 25.53 25.74
C LEU A 640 -4.21 24.61 26.89
N LEU A 641 -3.03 24.01 26.80
CA LEU A 641 -2.49 23.19 27.89
C LEU A 641 -2.16 24.03 29.13
N LYS A 642 -1.59 25.23 28.93
CA LYS A 642 -1.28 26.18 30.00
C LYS A 642 -2.52 26.70 30.73
N GLN A 643 -3.59 27.02 30.00
CA GLN A 643 -4.85 27.46 30.61
C GLN A 643 -5.55 26.31 31.34
N ALA A 644 -5.47 25.08 30.82
CA ALA A 644 -5.98 23.90 31.52
C ALA A 644 -5.24 23.65 32.85
N ASP A 645 -3.91 23.81 32.87
CA ASP A 645 -3.09 23.54 34.06
C ASP A 645 -3.49 24.38 35.28
N ARG A 646 -3.94 25.62 35.07
CA ARG A 646 -4.47 26.49 36.13
C ARG A 646 -5.62 25.81 36.87
N PHE A 647 -6.60 25.30 36.13
CA PHE A 647 -7.76 24.64 36.71
C PHE A 647 -7.45 23.23 37.23
N ILE A 648 -6.51 22.51 36.62
CA ILE A 648 -6.09 21.19 37.11
C ILE A 648 -5.34 21.34 38.45
N SER A 649 -4.51 22.38 38.58
CA SER A 649 -3.81 22.73 39.81
C SER A 649 -4.77 23.09 40.95
N GLU A 650 -5.93 23.67 40.64
CA GLU A 650 -7.04 23.92 41.57
C GLU A 650 -7.84 22.65 41.94
N GLY A 651 -7.52 21.49 41.33
CA GLY A 651 -8.12 20.20 41.63
C GLY A 651 -9.24 19.77 40.67
N LEU A 652 -9.38 20.42 39.52
CA LEU A 652 -10.34 20.00 38.49
C LEU A 652 -9.81 18.76 37.73
N HIS A 653 -10.67 17.76 37.55
CA HIS A 653 -10.30 16.57 36.80
C HIS A 653 -10.11 16.91 35.29
N PRO A 654 -9.01 16.48 34.63
CA PRO A 654 -8.72 16.84 33.23
C PRO A 654 -9.86 16.53 32.25
N ARG A 655 -10.59 15.43 32.48
CA ARG A 655 -11.76 15.03 31.67
C ARG A 655 -12.84 16.12 31.56
N ILE A 656 -13.08 16.88 32.62
CA ILE A 656 -14.10 17.94 32.63
C ILE A 656 -13.64 19.12 31.74
N ILE A 657 -12.34 19.38 31.71
CA ILE A 657 -11.76 20.41 30.84
C ILE A 657 -11.87 19.98 29.39
N THR A 658 -11.54 18.72 29.08
CA THR A 658 -11.68 18.19 27.71
C THR A 658 -13.13 18.22 27.22
N GLU A 659 -14.10 17.97 28.10
CA GLU A 659 -15.54 18.13 27.78
C GLU A 659 -15.87 19.59 27.46
N GLY A 660 -15.37 20.54 28.26
CA GLY A 660 -15.52 21.97 27.99
C GLY A 660 -14.84 22.42 26.68
N TYR A 661 -13.68 21.86 26.33
CA TYR A 661 -12.99 22.14 25.06
C TYR A 661 -13.79 21.66 23.85
N GLU A 662 -14.42 20.50 23.93
CA GLU A 662 -15.26 20.00 22.84
C GLU A 662 -16.48 20.90 22.61
N LEU A 663 -17.15 21.34 23.69
CA LEU A 663 -18.27 22.28 23.60
C LEU A 663 -17.83 23.65 23.04
N ALA A 664 -16.68 24.16 23.51
CA ALA A 664 -16.15 25.44 23.03
C ALA A 664 -15.73 25.36 21.55
N LYS A 665 -15.14 24.24 21.11
CA LYS A 665 -14.77 24.00 19.72
C LYS A 665 -15.99 24.04 18.79
N GLN A 666 -17.09 23.38 19.17
CA GLN A 666 -18.32 23.39 18.37
C GLN A 666 -18.89 24.80 18.24
N ALA A 667 -18.99 25.53 19.36
CA ALA A 667 -19.42 26.93 19.34
C ALA A 667 -18.48 27.83 18.53
N ALA A 668 -17.16 27.58 18.57
CA ALA A 668 -16.17 28.33 17.80
C ALA A 668 -16.32 28.11 16.29
N LEU A 669 -16.57 26.87 15.84
CA LEU A 669 -16.82 26.56 14.44
C LEU A 669 -18.14 27.17 13.95
N GLU A 670 -19.20 27.12 14.75
CA GLU A 670 -20.46 27.79 14.43
C GLU A 670 -20.30 29.31 14.33
N TYR A 671 -19.44 29.90 15.18
CA TYR A 671 -19.13 31.31 15.11
C TYR A 671 -18.28 31.66 13.89
N LEU A 672 -17.33 30.81 13.52
CA LEU A 672 -16.51 30.96 12.31
C LEU A 672 -17.38 31.04 11.04
N GLU A 673 -18.43 30.22 10.93
CA GLU A 673 -19.39 30.29 9.81
C GLU A 673 -20.12 31.62 9.73
N LYS A 674 -20.38 32.28 10.87
CA LYS A 674 -21.06 33.57 10.93
C LYS A 674 -20.09 34.74 10.71
N PHE A 675 -18.82 34.56 11.07
CA PHE A 675 -17.80 35.60 11.00
C PHE A 675 -17.14 35.72 9.62
N LYS A 676 -17.13 34.64 8.82
CA LYS A 676 -16.53 34.64 7.49
C LYS A 676 -17.18 35.67 6.57
N VAL A 677 -16.37 36.34 5.76
CA VAL A 677 -16.82 37.34 4.79
C VAL A 677 -16.80 36.72 3.41
N SER A 678 -17.98 36.65 2.76
CA SER A 678 -18.07 36.28 1.35
C SER A 678 -17.63 37.46 0.50
N LYS A 679 -16.61 37.25 -0.33
CA LYS A 679 -16.05 38.28 -1.21
C LYS A 679 -15.81 37.68 -2.58
N LYS A 680 -16.07 38.45 -3.63
CA LYS A 680 -15.68 38.03 -4.98
C LYS A 680 -14.15 38.02 -5.04
N MET A 681 -13.59 36.91 -5.52
CA MET A 681 -12.15 36.70 -5.61
C MET A 681 -11.56 37.42 -6.83
N ASP A 682 -11.72 38.75 -6.82
CA ASP A 682 -11.12 39.64 -7.80
C ASP A 682 -9.61 39.71 -7.58
N ARG A 683 -8.86 40.05 -8.65
CA ARG A 683 -7.39 40.17 -8.59
C ARG A 683 -6.91 41.05 -7.43
N ALA A 684 -7.61 42.16 -7.13
CA ALA A 684 -7.26 43.03 -6.01
C ALA A 684 -7.33 42.33 -4.64
N THR A 685 -8.38 41.55 -4.39
CA THR A 685 -8.53 40.77 -3.15
C THR A 685 -7.43 39.70 -3.05
N LEU A 686 -7.11 39.02 -4.15
CA LEU A 686 -6.07 38.01 -4.18
C LEU A 686 -4.68 38.60 -3.92
N LEU A 687 -4.42 39.81 -4.42
CA LEU A 687 -3.20 40.57 -4.16
C LEU A 687 -3.05 40.90 -2.66
N ASP A 688 -4.13 41.29 -2.00
CA ASP A 688 -4.13 41.56 -0.56
C ASP A 688 -3.87 40.28 0.28
N ILE A 689 -4.42 39.14 -0.13
CA ILE A 689 -4.17 37.82 0.50
C ILE A 689 -2.71 37.40 0.30
N ALA A 690 -2.20 37.47 -0.94
CA ALA A 690 -0.81 37.16 -1.25
C ALA A 690 0.16 38.06 -0.47
N ARG A 691 -0.15 39.36 -0.39
CA ARG A 691 0.62 40.34 0.39
C ARG A 691 0.65 39.94 1.87
N THR A 692 -0.50 39.59 2.45
CA THR A 692 -0.60 39.19 3.86
C THR A 692 0.27 37.97 4.14
N SER A 693 0.16 36.91 3.32
CA SER A 693 0.96 35.69 3.47
C SER A 693 2.47 35.94 3.30
N LEU A 694 2.88 36.62 2.22
CA LEU A 694 4.29 36.84 1.88
C LEU A 694 5.01 37.73 2.89
N ARG A 695 4.37 38.80 3.37
CA ARG A 695 4.96 39.72 4.37
C ARG A 695 5.29 39.03 5.69
N THR A 696 4.67 37.89 5.99
CA THR A 696 5.05 37.12 7.19
C THR A 696 6.40 36.41 7.03
N LYS A 697 6.86 36.12 5.81
CA LYS A 697 8.04 35.25 5.56
C LYS A 697 9.25 36.00 5.00
N VAL A 698 9.02 37.02 4.17
CA VAL A 698 10.07 37.80 3.49
C VAL A 698 9.97 39.30 3.80
N ARG A 699 10.96 40.08 3.35
CA ARG A 699 10.97 41.54 3.51
C ARG A 699 9.84 42.17 2.70
N GLU A 700 9.34 43.32 3.15
CA GLU A 700 8.19 44.00 2.53
C GLU A 700 8.42 44.31 1.04
N GLU A 701 9.57 44.87 0.67
CA GLU A 701 9.91 45.19 -0.73
C GLU A 701 9.89 43.95 -1.65
N LEU A 702 10.40 42.81 -1.16
CA LEU A 702 10.42 41.55 -1.90
C LEU A 702 9.03 40.89 -1.92
N ALA A 703 8.24 41.02 -0.86
CA ALA A 703 6.86 40.54 -0.84
C ALA A 703 6.01 41.26 -1.89
N ASP A 704 6.20 42.58 -2.02
CA ASP A 704 5.44 43.42 -2.95
C ASP A 704 5.83 43.14 -4.42
N SER A 705 7.06 42.72 -4.72
CA SER A 705 7.41 42.26 -6.08
C SER A 705 6.88 40.86 -6.40
N LEU A 706 6.86 39.97 -5.40
CA LEU A 706 6.42 38.58 -5.59
C LEU A 706 4.90 38.41 -5.59
N MET A 707 4.14 39.28 -4.93
CA MET A 707 2.68 39.16 -4.84
C MET A 707 2.00 39.15 -6.21
N GLU A 708 2.46 39.99 -7.14
CA GLU A 708 1.92 40.01 -8.50
C GLU A 708 2.19 38.69 -9.23
N ALA A 709 3.43 38.19 -9.12
CA ALA A 709 3.84 36.94 -9.74
C ALA A 709 3.06 35.72 -9.19
N VAL A 710 2.82 35.67 -7.88
CA VAL A 710 2.05 34.59 -7.23
C VAL A 710 0.59 34.60 -7.68
N VAL A 711 -0.06 35.76 -7.66
CA VAL A 711 -1.48 35.88 -8.05
C VAL A 711 -1.66 35.60 -9.54
N ASP A 712 -0.83 36.19 -10.39
CA ASP A 712 -0.92 35.98 -11.83
C ASP A 712 -0.59 34.53 -12.21
N ALA A 713 0.30 33.84 -11.47
CA ALA A 713 0.55 32.42 -11.67
C ALA A 713 -0.70 31.57 -11.38
N VAL A 714 -1.37 31.81 -10.25
CA VAL A 714 -2.57 31.06 -9.87
C VAL A 714 -3.73 31.37 -10.82
N LEU A 715 -3.88 32.63 -11.26
CA LEU A 715 -4.91 33.01 -12.23
C LEU A 715 -4.66 32.40 -13.62
N CYS A 716 -3.40 32.23 -14.05
CA CYS A 716 -3.09 31.58 -15.32
C CYS A 716 -3.42 30.09 -15.33
N ILE A 717 -3.20 29.38 -14.23
CA ILE A 717 -3.52 27.95 -14.11
C ILE A 717 -5.01 27.71 -13.85
N HIS A 718 -5.74 28.72 -13.37
CA HIS A 718 -7.12 28.56 -12.95
C HIS A 718 -8.07 28.46 -14.16
N THR A 719 -8.66 27.29 -14.33
CA THR A 719 -9.78 27.03 -15.23
C THR A 719 -11.08 27.00 -14.42
N PRO A 720 -12.11 27.79 -14.80
CA PRO A 720 -13.39 27.77 -14.11
C PRO A 720 -14.02 26.36 -14.12
N GLY A 721 -14.37 25.84 -12.94
CA GLY A 721 -14.97 24.51 -12.78
C GLY A 721 -13.99 23.37 -12.48
N GLU A 722 -12.68 23.58 -12.68
CA GLU A 722 -11.64 22.59 -12.37
C GLU A 722 -10.89 22.95 -11.07
N PRO A 723 -10.45 21.97 -10.26
CA PRO A 723 -9.64 22.22 -9.08
C PRO A 723 -8.26 22.76 -9.48
N ILE A 724 -7.75 23.72 -8.71
CA ILE A 724 -6.46 24.36 -9.01
C ILE A 724 -5.32 23.41 -8.66
N ASP A 725 -4.53 23.00 -9.65
CA ASP A 725 -3.30 22.25 -9.44
C ASP A 725 -2.06 23.15 -9.41
N LEU A 726 -1.40 23.20 -8.24
CA LEU A 726 -0.19 23.99 -8.04
C LEU A 726 1.05 23.34 -8.66
N HIS A 727 1.03 22.06 -9.06
CA HIS A 727 2.17 21.45 -9.74
C HIS A 727 2.42 22.10 -11.11
N MET A 728 1.40 22.72 -11.71
CA MET A 728 1.49 23.45 -12.98
C MET A 728 2.27 24.76 -12.86
N VAL A 729 2.55 25.22 -11.64
CA VAL A 729 3.48 26.32 -11.36
C VAL A 729 4.86 25.73 -11.05
N GLU A 730 5.80 25.82 -11.99
CA GLU A 730 7.19 25.48 -11.69
C GLU A 730 7.87 26.61 -10.93
N ILE A 731 8.68 26.26 -9.94
CA ILE A 731 9.52 27.22 -9.24
C ILE A 731 10.97 26.96 -9.65
N MET A 732 11.52 27.84 -10.48
CA MET A 732 12.90 27.76 -10.95
C MET A 732 13.81 28.64 -10.10
N LYS A 733 14.98 28.12 -9.75
CA LYS A 733 15.94 28.80 -8.87
C LYS A 733 17.17 29.18 -9.68
N MET A 734 17.52 30.46 -9.67
CA MET A 734 18.67 30.98 -10.41
C MET A 734 19.53 31.83 -9.47
N MET A 735 20.80 31.44 -9.30
CA MET A 735 21.73 32.23 -8.50
C MET A 735 22.13 33.48 -9.26
N HIS A 736 21.78 34.65 -8.73
CA HIS A 736 22.06 35.96 -9.33
C HIS A 736 22.30 37.01 -8.25
N LYS A 737 22.93 38.14 -8.57
CA LYS A 737 23.35 39.10 -7.53
C LYS A 737 22.20 39.71 -6.73
N ASN A 738 21.03 39.88 -7.36
CA ASN A 738 19.85 40.50 -6.73
C ASN A 738 18.73 39.46 -6.54
N ASP A 739 18.00 39.60 -5.45
CA ASP A 739 16.79 38.83 -5.11
C ASP A 739 15.50 39.46 -5.67
N THR A 740 15.50 40.77 -5.90
CA THR A 740 14.37 41.55 -6.43
C THR A 740 14.02 41.25 -7.90
N ASP A 741 14.93 40.63 -8.65
CA ASP A 741 14.73 40.35 -10.09
C ASP A 741 13.85 39.10 -10.33
N SER A 742 13.32 38.51 -9.26
CA SER A 742 12.40 37.39 -9.32
C SER A 742 11.13 37.78 -10.09
N ARG A 743 10.73 36.99 -11.07
CA ARG A 743 9.62 37.32 -11.99
C ARG A 743 8.82 36.10 -12.41
N LEU A 744 7.57 36.34 -12.81
CA LEU A 744 6.74 35.34 -13.47
C LEU A 744 7.12 35.21 -14.94
N VAL A 745 7.37 33.98 -15.37
CA VAL A 745 7.55 33.60 -16.76
C VAL A 745 6.29 32.86 -17.22
N LYS A 746 5.55 33.46 -18.15
CA LYS A 746 4.38 32.85 -18.80
C LYS A 746 4.84 31.80 -19.82
N GLY A 747 5.20 30.64 -19.29
CA GLY A 747 5.76 29.50 -20.00
C GLY A 747 6.67 28.68 -19.08
N LEU A 748 7.70 28.06 -19.64
CA LEU A 748 8.58 27.13 -18.91
C LEU A 748 10.04 27.60 -18.90
N VAL A 749 10.68 27.56 -17.73
CA VAL A 749 12.14 27.69 -17.62
C VAL A 749 12.75 26.34 -17.29
N MET A 750 13.79 25.96 -18.04
CA MET A 750 14.55 24.71 -17.83
C MET A 750 15.96 25.02 -17.32
N ASP A 751 16.47 24.14 -16.48
CA ASP A 751 17.80 24.21 -15.81
C ASP A 751 18.96 23.71 -16.69
N HIS A 752 18.70 23.49 -17.97
CA HIS A 752 19.69 23.06 -18.94
C HIS A 752 19.41 23.74 -20.29
N GLY A 753 20.44 23.81 -21.11
CA GLY A 753 20.38 24.39 -22.46
C GLY A 753 21.16 23.59 -23.48
N ALA A 754 21.39 24.23 -24.63
CA ALA A 754 22.07 23.61 -25.76
C ALA A 754 23.48 23.15 -25.36
N ARG A 755 23.83 21.90 -25.71
CA ARG A 755 25.16 21.36 -25.43
C ARG A 755 26.14 21.55 -26.58
N HIS A 756 25.63 21.68 -27.81
CA HIS A 756 26.47 21.94 -28.97
C HIS A 756 26.67 23.46 -29.17
N PRO A 757 27.91 23.95 -29.39
CA PRO A 757 28.19 25.38 -29.53
C PRO A 757 27.45 26.07 -30.70
N ASP A 758 27.31 25.37 -31.83
CA ASP A 758 26.68 25.92 -33.04
C ASP A 758 25.14 25.82 -33.04
N MET A 759 24.53 25.32 -31.96
CA MET A 759 23.07 25.36 -31.85
C MET A 759 22.57 26.80 -31.68
N PRO A 760 21.36 27.11 -32.20
CA PRO A 760 20.83 28.46 -32.10
C PRO A 760 20.48 28.80 -30.65
N LYS A 761 21.09 29.88 -30.13
CA LYS A 761 20.85 30.37 -28.75
C LYS A 761 19.52 31.08 -28.59
N ARG A 762 18.92 31.54 -29.69
CA ARG A 762 17.64 32.25 -29.70
C ARG A 762 16.84 31.82 -30.92
N VAL A 763 15.61 31.42 -30.69
CA VAL A 763 14.68 30.88 -31.67
C VAL A 763 13.38 31.67 -31.54
N GLN A 764 13.04 32.44 -32.58
CA GLN A 764 11.77 33.17 -32.67
C GLN A 764 10.74 32.31 -33.38
N ASP A 765 9.47 32.44 -32.99
CA ASP A 765 8.34 31.67 -33.53
C ASP A 765 8.66 30.17 -33.57
N ALA A 766 8.91 29.63 -32.38
CA ALA A 766 9.43 28.29 -32.18
C ALA A 766 8.32 27.24 -32.17
N LEU A 767 8.45 26.26 -33.07
CA LEU A 767 7.72 25.01 -33.01
C LEU A 767 8.50 24.03 -32.14
N ILE A 768 7.84 23.49 -31.12
CA ILE A 768 8.46 22.65 -30.11
C ILE A 768 7.98 21.21 -30.28
N LEU A 769 8.93 20.32 -30.53
CA LEU A 769 8.72 18.88 -30.55
C LEU A 769 9.16 18.27 -29.22
N THR A 770 8.22 17.70 -28.49
CA THR A 770 8.46 16.94 -27.26
C THR A 770 8.62 15.46 -27.55
N LEU A 771 9.75 14.89 -27.16
CA LEU A 771 10.08 13.47 -27.36
C LEU A 771 10.43 12.79 -26.04
N ASN A 772 10.13 11.51 -25.94
CA ASN A 772 10.70 10.63 -24.91
C ASN A 772 11.54 9.47 -25.48
N VAL A 773 11.88 9.54 -26.76
CA VAL A 773 12.65 8.52 -27.49
C VAL A 773 14.13 8.69 -27.23
N SER A 774 14.86 7.58 -27.08
CA SER A 774 16.31 7.65 -26.98
C SER A 774 16.90 7.98 -28.35
N LEU A 775 17.63 9.10 -28.39
CA LEU A 775 18.48 9.48 -29.51
C LEU A 775 19.94 9.30 -29.09
N GLU A 776 20.21 8.28 -28.26
CA GLU A 776 21.55 7.82 -27.91
C GLU A 776 21.77 6.41 -28.47
N TYR A 777 23.03 5.99 -28.49
CA TYR A 777 23.38 4.61 -28.72
C TYR A 777 22.76 3.71 -27.65
N GLU A 778 21.84 2.84 -28.05
CA GLU A 778 21.18 1.86 -27.17
C GLU A 778 21.81 0.49 -27.35
N LYS A 779 22.11 -0.16 -26.23
CA LYS A 779 22.42 -1.60 -26.22
C LYS A 779 21.10 -2.36 -26.26
N SER A 780 21.10 -3.54 -26.87
CA SER A 780 19.93 -4.43 -26.84
C SER A 780 19.60 -4.82 -25.40
N GLU A 781 18.30 -4.92 -25.09
CA GLU A 781 17.80 -5.32 -23.77
C GLU A 781 18.15 -6.77 -23.43
N ILE A 782 18.17 -7.63 -24.45
CA ILE A 782 18.74 -8.97 -24.37
C ILE A 782 20.26 -8.81 -24.40
N ASN A 783 20.99 -9.51 -23.52
CA ASN A 783 22.45 -9.54 -23.54
C ASN A 783 22.96 -10.10 -24.88
N SER A 784 23.11 -9.25 -25.89
CA SER A 784 23.70 -9.60 -27.17
C SER A 784 25.18 -9.22 -27.15
N GLY A 785 26.04 -10.23 -27.14
CA GLY A 785 27.47 -10.06 -27.41
C GLY A 785 27.71 -10.23 -28.89
N PHE A 786 28.26 -9.21 -29.56
CA PHE A 786 28.68 -9.35 -30.95
C PHE A 786 30.03 -10.07 -31.02
N PHE A 787 30.07 -11.20 -31.71
CA PHE A 787 31.31 -11.87 -32.09
C PHE A 787 31.68 -11.45 -33.51
N TYR A 788 32.87 -10.90 -33.69
CA TYR A 788 33.41 -10.52 -35.00
C TYR A 788 34.77 -11.19 -35.20
N SER A 789 35.05 -11.65 -36.42
CA SER A 789 36.29 -12.34 -36.78
C SER A 789 37.28 -11.44 -37.54
N SER A 790 36.87 -10.23 -37.93
CA SER A 790 37.70 -9.26 -38.66
C SER A 790 37.44 -7.82 -38.21
N ALA A 791 38.43 -6.94 -38.40
CA ALA A 791 38.32 -5.51 -38.09
C ALA A 791 37.25 -4.80 -38.95
N GLU A 792 37.15 -5.16 -40.23
CA GLU A 792 36.15 -4.61 -41.15
C GLU A 792 34.71 -4.97 -40.72
N GLN A 793 34.50 -6.19 -40.23
CA GLN A 793 33.20 -6.61 -39.71
C GLN A 793 32.83 -5.83 -38.44
N ARG A 794 33.80 -5.51 -37.58
CA ARG A 794 33.59 -4.66 -36.40
C ARG A 794 33.11 -3.27 -36.81
N GLU A 795 33.76 -2.64 -37.78
CA GLU A 795 33.36 -1.30 -38.26
C GLU A 795 31.96 -1.29 -38.86
N LYS A 796 31.63 -2.27 -39.70
CA LYS A 796 30.28 -2.41 -40.28
C LYS A 796 29.20 -2.61 -39.22
N LEU A 797 29.49 -3.34 -38.13
CA LEU A 797 28.55 -3.54 -37.03
C LEU A 797 28.31 -2.23 -36.26
N VAL A 798 29.38 -1.50 -35.92
CA VAL A 798 29.26 -0.17 -35.28
C VAL A 798 28.46 0.80 -36.16
N GLU A 799 28.68 0.78 -37.47
CA GLU A 799 27.91 1.57 -38.42
C GLU A 799 26.43 1.13 -38.48
N SER A 800 26.15 -0.18 -38.41
CA SER A 800 24.78 -0.71 -38.44
C SER A 800 23.96 -0.36 -37.19
N GLU A 801 24.58 -0.37 -36.01
CA GLU A 801 23.92 0.07 -34.77
C GLU A 801 23.63 1.58 -34.84
N ARG A 802 24.56 2.35 -35.41
CA ARG A 802 24.39 3.79 -35.59
C ARG A 802 23.31 4.12 -36.63
N LYS A 803 23.17 3.33 -37.69
CA LYS A 803 22.12 3.51 -38.71
C LYS A 803 20.72 3.58 -38.11
N PHE A 804 20.47 2.87 -37.01
CA PHE A 804 19.19 2.94 -36.31
C PHE A 804 18.92 4.33 -35.71
N VAL A 805 19.92 4.92 -35.04
CA VAL A 805 19.81 6.26 -34.45
C VAL A 805 19.77 7.33 -35.55
N ASP A 806 20.63 7.21 -36.56
CA ASP A 806 20.67 8.11 -37.71
C ASP A 806 19.34 8.09 -38.49
N ALA A 807 18.68 6.93 -38.61
CA ALA A 807 17.36 6.81 -39.24
C ALA A 807 16.28 7.61 -38.48
N LYS A 808 16.27 7.53 -37.14
CA LYS A 808 15.35 8.34 -36.31
C LYS A 808 15.60 9.83 -36.52
N ILE A 809 16.86 10.27 -36.47
CA ILE A 809 17.20 11.70 -36.64
C ILE A 809 16.87 12.19 -38.03
N LYS A 810 17.09 11.36 -39.05
CA LYS A 810 16.74 11.70 -40.42
C LYS A 810 15.25 11.99 -40.55
N LYS A 811 14.37 11.18 -39.93
CA LYS A 811 12.93 11.43 -39.89
C LYS A 811 12.59 12.76 -39.21
N ILE A 812 13.27 13.10 -38.11
CA ILE A 812 13.08 14.40 -37.43
C ILE A 812 13.49 15.56 -38.34
N VAL A 813 14.61 15.44 -39.05
CA VAL A 813 15.10 16.48 -39.98
C VAL A 813 14.15 16.62 -41.18
N GLU A 814 13.69 15.51 -41.75
CA GLU A 814 12.70 15.48 -42.83
C GLU A 814 11.39 16.15 -42.38
N PHE A 815 10.90 15.82 -41.19
CA PHE A 815 9.72 16.43 -40.58
C PHE A 815 9.90 17.94 -40.34
N LYS A 816 11.06 18.36 -39.81
CA LYS A 816 11.40 19.77 -39.62
C LYS A 816 11.41 20.53 -40.94
N ASN A 817 11.96 19.95 -42.00
CA ASN A 817 11.96 20.57 -43.32
C ASN A 817 10.53 20.68 -43.88
N HIS A 818 9.69 19.66 -43.68
CA HIS A 818 8.29 19.68 -44.12
C HIS A 818 7.48 20.82 -43.46
N VAL A 819 7.68 21.06 -42.15
CA VAL A 819 6.90 22.06 -41.41
C VAL A 819 7.50 23.48 -41.53
N CYS A 820 8.82 23.60 -41.70
CA CYS A 820 9.51 24.88 -41.78
C CYS A 820 9.77 25.38 -43.22
N ASP A 821 9.41 24.63 -44.27
CA ASP A 821 9.70 25.05 -45.65
C ASP A 821 8.99 26.35 -46.02
N GLY A 822 9.77 27.39 -46.32
CA GLY A 822 9.28 28.72 -46.74
C GLY A 822 8.92 29.71 -45.62
N ASN A 823 8.85 29.28 -44.35
CA ASN A 823 8.50 30.14 -43.21
C ASN A 823 9.71 30.38 -42.29
N LYS A 824 9.87 31.60 -41.75
CA LYS A 824 10.91 31.94 -40.74
C LYS A 824 10.65 31.32 -39.36
N LYS A 825 10.01 30.16 -39.30
CA LYS A 825 9.66 29.47 -38.05
C LYS A 825 10.86 28.70 -37.52
N GLY A 826 11.12 28.85 -36.24
CA GLY A 826 12.14 28.10 -35.53
C GLY A 826 11.69 26.69 -35.17
N PHE A 827 12.62 25.77 -34.98
CA PHE A 827 12.32 24.40 -34.56
C PHE A 827 13.17 24.01 -33.34
N VAL A 828 12.51 23.53 -32.30
CA VAL A 828 13.11 23.16 -31.02
C VAL A 828 12.70 21.74 -30.67
N ILE A 829 13.66 20.92 -30.22
CA ILE A 829 13.41 19.57 -29.73
C ILE A 829 13.69 19.55 -28.24
N LEU A 830 12.73 19.05 -27.48
CA LEU A 830 12.87 18.79 -26.05
C LEU A 830 12.74 17.29 -25.83
N ASN A 831 13.87 16.63 -25.63
CA ASN A 831 13.89 15.19 -25.37
C ASN A 831 14.03 14.88 -23.88
N GLN A 832 13.15 14.02 -23.37
CA GLN A 832 13.25 13.46 -22.03
C GLN A 832 14.46 12.52 -21.90
N LYS A 833 14.76 11.76 -22.96
CA LYS A 833 15.94 10.90 -22.99
C LYS A 833 17.16 11.65 -23.51
N GLY A 834 18.25 10.92 -23.61
CA GLY A 834 19.52 11.45 -24.05
C GLY A 834 19.57 11.76 -25.55
N ILE A 835 20.59 12.54 -25.94
CA ILE A 835 20.98 12.78 -27.32
C ILE A 835 22.50 12.62 -27.40
N ASP A 836 22.99 11.75 -28.27
CA ASP A 836 24.42 11.53 -28.43
C ASP A 836 25.12 12.70 -29.17
N PRO A 837 26.44 12.89 -28.97
CA PRO A 837 27.17 14.02 -29.55
C PRO A 837 27.09 14.12 -31.07
N LEU A 838 27.12 12.99 -31.78
CA LEU A 838 27.10 12.99 -33.24
C LEU A 838 25.73 13.42 -33.77
N SER A 839 24.67 13.00 -33.08
CA SER A 839 23.31 13.43 -33.34
C SER A 839 23.10 14.91 -33.05
N LEU A 840 23.73 15.43 -31.99
CA LEU A 840 23.76 16.87 -31.72
C LEU A 840 24.41 17.65 -32.87
N ASP A 841 25.50 17.16 -33.47
CA ASP A 841 26.14 17.80 -34.63
C ASP A 841 25.18 17.86 -35.84
N VAL A 842 24.44 16.77 -36.09
CA VAL A 842 23.45 16.72 -37.19
C VAL A 842 22.31 17.71 -36.94
N LEU A 843 21.77 17.76 -35.72
CA LEU A 843 20.71 18.70 -35.35
C LEU A 843 21.19 20.15 -35.41
N ALA A 844 22.41 20.43 -34.95
CA ALA A 844 23.02 21.76 -34.99
C ALA A 844 23.25 22.24 -36.43
N LYS A 845 23.75 21.39 -37.34
CA LYS A 845 23.90 21.71 -38.77
C LYS A 845 22.57 22.05 -39.43
N ASN A 846 21.48 21.43 -38.98
CA ASN A 846 20.14 21.74 -39.44
C ASN A 846 19.50 22.92 -38.68
N GLY A 847 20.23 23.62 -37.82
CA GLY A 847 19.73 24.78 -37.07
C GLY A 847 18.61 24.44 -36.08
N ILE A 848 18.58 23.23 -35.55
CA ILE A 848 17.59 22.79 -34.55
C ILE A 848 18.18 22.99 -33.16
N LEU A 849 17.44 23.67 -32.27
CA LEU A 849 17.79 23.73 -30.85
C LEU A 849 17.34 22.42 -30.19
N ALA A 850 18.28 21.59 -29.74
CA ALA A 850 17.95 20.33 -29.09
C ALA A 850 18.37 20.33 -27.62
N LEU A 851 17.41 20.05 -26.74
CA LEU A 851 17.63 19.79 -25.33
C LEU A 851 17.50 18.28 -25.07
N ARG A 852 18.36 17.79 -24.18
CA ARG A 852 18.42 16.38 -23.78
C ARG A 852 18.18 16.26 -22.29
N ARG A 853 17.65 15.11 -21.86
CA ARG A 853 17.46 14.76 -20.44
C ARG A 853 16.55 15.74 -19.69
N ALA A 854 15.52 16.23 -20.37
CA ALA A 854 14.52 17.04 -19.71
C ALA A 854 13.74 16.21 -18.68
N LYS A 855 13.42 16.83 -17.54
CA LYS A 855 12.70 16.16 -16.44
C LYS A 855 11.30 15.74 -16.92
N ARG A 856 10.84 14.54 -16.52
CA ARG A 856 9.50 14.03 -16.86
C ARG A 856 8.39 15.05 -16.54
N ARG A 857 8.39 15.60 -15.31
CA ARG A 857 7.45 16.65 -14.87
C ARG A 857 7.41 17.89 -15.77
N ASN A 858 8.52 18.20 -16.45
CA ASN A 858 8.58 19.35 -17.35
C ASN A 858 7.90 19.05 -18.68
N MET A 859 7.78 17.78 -19.09
CA MET A 859 7.08 17.41 -20.32
C MET A 859 5.58 17.68 -20.20
N GLU A 860 4.95 17.23 -19.12
CA GLU A 860 3.53 17.48 -18.82
C GLU A 860 3.24 18.99 -18.78
N ARG A 861 4.07 19.74 -18.05
CA ARG A 861 3.97 21.20 -17.99
C ARG A 861 4.14 21.87 -19.34
N LEU A 862 5.06 21.36 -20.17
CA LEU A 862 5.32 21.94 -21.46
C LEU A 862 4.14 21.71 -22.41
N GLN A 863 3.53 20.52 -22.42
CA GLN A 863 2.31 20.25 -23.17
C GLN A 863 1.22 21.28 -22.83
N LEU A 864 1.02 21.56 -21.53
CA LEU A 864 0.05 22.54 -21.06
C LEU A 864 0.45 24.00 -21.31
N ALA A 865 1.75 24.30 -21.35
CA ALA A 865 2.26 25.65 -21.61
C ALA A 865 2.21 26.01 -23.11
N VAL A 866 2.59 25.09 -24.01
CA VAL A 866 2.76 25.33 -25.45
C VAL A 866 1.72 24.65 -26.34
N GLY A 867 0.91 23.74 -25.79
CA GLY A 867 -0.17 23.03 -26.50
C GLY A 867 0.27 21.83 -27.33
N GLY A 868 1.52 21.37 -27.21
CA GLY A 868 2.05 20.22 -27.94
C GLY A 868 1.72 18.88 -27.27
N VAL A 869 1.85 17.78 -28.02
CA VAL A 869 1.68 16.41 -27.52
C VAL A 869 3.06 15.73 -27.45
N ALA A 870 3.34 15.03 -26.34
CA ALA A 870 4.61 14.30 -26.20
C ALA A 870 4.56 13.02 -27.04
N GLN A 871 5.60 12.81 -27.83
CA GLN A 871 5.66 11.70 -28.77
C GLN A 871 6.60 10.60 -28.30
N ASN A 872 6.07 9.38 -28.39
CA ASN A 872 6.74 8.13 -28.01
C ASN A 872 7.52 7.48 -29.15
N SER A 873 7.19 7.84 -30.39
CA SER A 873 7.86 7.35 -31.59
C SER A 873 8.14 8.51 -32.53
N VAL A 874 9.13 8.31 -33.40
CA VAL A 874 9.53 9.27 -34.45
C VAL A 874 8.90 8.88 -35.79
N ASP A 875 8.20 7.73 -35.85
CA ASP A 875 7.72 7.17 -37.11
C ASP A 875 6.47 7.89 -37.64
N ASP A 876 5.56 8.32 -36.75
CA ASP A 876 4.28 8.93 -37.09
C ASP A 876 4.18 10.39 -36.63
N LEU A 877 5.13 11.24 -37.06
CA LEU A 877 5.12 12.66 -36.73
C LEU A 877 4.17 13.45 -37.65
N THR A 878 3.09 14.00 -37.08
CA THR A 878 2.18 14.93 -37.76
C THR A 878 2.36 16.38 -37.28
N PRO A 879 2.10 17.41 -38.10
CA PRO A 879 2.30 18.82 -37.69
C PRO A 879 1.44 19.28 -36.50
N GLU A 880 0.33 18.60 -36.22
CA GLU A 880 -0.63 18.96 -35.16
C GLU A 880 -0.09 18.67 -33.75
N ILE A 881 0.91 17.79 -33.62
CA ILE A 881 1.51 17.43 -32.33
C ILE A 881 2.46 18.49 -31.79
N LEU A 882 2.87 19.45 -32.64
CA LEU A 882 3.88 20.44 -32.30
C LEU A 882 3.30 21.52 -31.39
N GLY A 883 4.00 21.81 -30.31
CA GLY A 883 3.71 22.97 -29.47
C GLY A 883 4.21 24.27 -30.09
N HIS A 884 3.63 25.39 -29.68
CA HIS A 884 3.99 26.72 -30.17
C HIS A 884 4.46 27.64 -29.03
N ALA A 885 5.60 28.31 -29.24
CA ALA A 885 6.09 29.37 -28.37
C ALA A 885 6.64 30.54 -29.20
N GLY A 886 6.29 31.78 -28.85
CA GLY A 886 6.77 32.97 -29.56
C GLY A 886 8.27 33.16 -29.46
N LEU A 887 8.86 32.81 -28.30
CA LEU A 887 10.30 32.96 -28.08
C LEU A 887 10.87 31.81 -27.24
N VAL A 888 11.90 31.16 -27.77
CA VAL A 888 12.75 30.23 -27.02
C VAL A 888 14.18 30.72 -27.04
N TYR A 889 14.79 30.93 -25.87
CA TYR A 889 16.17 31.40 -25.80
C TYR A 889 16.94 30.80 -24.62
N GLU A 890 18.24 30.65 -24.82
CA GLU A 890 19.19 30.20 -23.80
C GLU A 890 19.83 31.42 -23.12
N HIS A 891 19.70 31.48 -21.80
CA HIS A 891 20.39 32.42 -20.93
C HIS A 891 21.51 31.69 -20.19
N VAL A 892 22.74 32.16 -20.37
CA VAL A 892 23.93 31.54 -19.78
C VAL A 892 24.41 32.39 -18.61
N LEU A 893 24.51 31.78 -17.42
CA LEU A 893 25.06 32.40 -16.21
C LEU A 893 26.25 31.58 -15.72
N GLY A 894 27.47 32.08 -15.98
CA GLY A 894 28.69 31.33 -15.67
C GLY A 894 28.75 30.04 -16.50
N GLU A 895 28.74 28.90 -15.82
CA GLU A 895 28.71 27.57 -16.46
C GLU A 895 27.29 27.02 -16.63
N ASP A 896 26.31 27.57 -15.91
CA ASP A 896 24.92 27.13 -15.94
C ASP A 896 24.17 27.75 -17.13
N LYS A 897 23.29 26.95 -17.73
CA LYS A 897 22.53 27.29 -18.92
C LYS A 897 21.06 27.11 -18.62
N PHE A 898 20.28 28.18 -18.75
CA PHE A 898 18.83 28.17 -18.54
C PHE A 898 18.13 28.41 -19.87
N THR A 899 17.18 27.55 -20.22
CA THR A 899 16.38 27.74 -21.45
C THR A 899 15.01 28.25 -21.08
N PHE A 900 14.65 29.39 -21.65
CA PHE A 900 13.39 30.08 -21.46
C PHE A 900 12.47 29.77 -22.63
N VAL A 901 11.24 29.34 -22.33
CA VAL A 901 10.13 29.20 -23.29
C VAL A 901 9.10 30.25 -22.88
N GLU A 902 8.99 31.32 -23.68
CA GLU A 902 8.15 32.49 -23.40
C GLU A 902 7.20 32.77 -24.58
N GLU A 903 6.24 33.68 -24.36
CA GLU A 903 5.24 34.10 -25.35
C GLU A 903 4.39 32.93 -25.87
N THR A 904 3.90 32.10 -24.96
CA THR A 904 2.93 31.04 -25.31
C THR A 904 1.51 31.62 -25.38
N GLN A 905 0.66 31.04 -26.24
CA GLN A 905 -0.66 31.61 -26.53
C GLN A 905 -1.64 31.49 -25.36
N ASN A 906 -1.70 30.31 -24.73
CA ASN A 906 -2.57 30.06 -23.58
C ASN A 906 -1.86 29.16 -22.55
N PRO A 907 -0.94 29.72 -21.74
CA PRO A 907 -0.19 28.94 -20.78
C PRO A 907 -1.08 28.47 -19.63
N LYS A 908 -1.43 27.18 -19.63
CA LYS A 908 -1.98 26.49 -18.44
C LYS A 908 -0.90 26.05 -17.45
N SER A 909 0.37 26.22 -17.80
CA SER A 909 1.52 26.05 -16.92
C SER A 909 2.45 27.24 -17.03
N VAL A 910 2.98 27.67 -15.89
CA VAL A 910 3.82 28.86 -15.76
C VAL A 910 5.02 28.57 -14.87
N THR A 911 6.05 29.41 -14.94
CA THR A 911 7.23 29.29 -14.09
C THR A 911 7.47 30.57 -13.31
N ILE A 912 7.55 30.47 -11.99
CA ILE A 912 8.07 31.55 -11.14
C ILE A 912 9.59 31.37 -11.06
N LEU A 913 10.31 32.34 -11.64
CA LEU A 913 11.77 32.37 -11.56
C LEU A 913 12.19 33.16 -10.32
N ILE A 914 12.84 32.47 -9.39
CA ILE A 914 13.43 33.07 -8.20
C ILE A 914 14.89 33.35 -8.47
N THR A 915 15.28 34.61 -8.31
CA THR A 915 16.68 35.01 -8.29
C THR A 915 17.14 35.28 -6.87
N GLY A 916 18.43 35.08 -6.59
CA GLY A 916 18.99 35.51 -5.32
C GLY A 916 20.49 35.25 -5.20
N PRO A 917 21.20 36.03 -4.37
CA PRO A 917 22.65 35.96 -4.27
C PRO A 917 23.12 34.68 -3.58
N ASN A 918 22.35 34.22 -2.59
CA ASN A 918 22.73 33.11 -1.73
C ASN A 918 21.71 31.97 -1.82
N PRO A 919 22.14 30.70 -1.66
CA PRO A 919 21.22 29.57 -1.63
C PRO A 919 20.17 29.66 -0.51
N HIS A 920 20.54 30.18 0.66
CA HIS A 920 19.63 30.28 1.80
C HIS A 920 18.55 31.35 1.60
N THR A 921 18.84 32.47 0.93
CA THR A 921 17.82 33.48 0.58
C THR A 921 16.86 32.95 -0.47
N ILE A 922 17.36 32.19 -1.46
CA ILE A 922 16.53 31.52 -2.46
C ILE A 922 15.62 30.49 -1.80
N ALA A 923 16.13 29.70 -0.85
CA ALA A 923 15.34 28.71 -0.12
C ALA A 923 14.21 29.38 0.68
N GLN A 924 14.51 30.45 1.43
CA GLN A 924 13.50 31.21 2.17
C GLN A 924 12.42 31.80 1.24
N THR A 925 12.84 32.35 0.10
CA THR A 925 11.91 32.94 -0.88
C THR A 925 11.05 31.87 -1.54
N ASN A 926 11.62 30.71 -1.84
CA ASN A 926 10.90 29.56 -2.37
C ASN A 926 9.82 29.06 -1.41
N ASP A 927 10.14 28.97 -0.12
CA ASP A 927 9.18 28.55 0.90
C ASP A 927 8.05 29.60 1.04
N ALA A 928 8.39 30.89 1.01
CA ALA A 928 7.40 31.98 1.03
C ALA A 928 6.45 31.96 -0.19
N ILE A 929 6.97 31.73 -1.40
CA ILE A 929 6.16 31.62 -2.62
C ILE A 929 5.23 30.41 -2.54
N ARG A 930 5.70 29.28 -2.01
CA ARG A 930 4.88 28.07 -1.84
C ARG A 930 3.69 28.32 -0.91
N ASP A 931 3.93 28.98 0.23
CA ASP A 931 2.87 29.32 1.19
C ASP A 931 1.90 30.34 0.57
N GLY A 932 2.42 31.35 -0.14
CA GLY A 932 1.61 32.34 -0.85
C GLY A 932 0.73 31.74 -1.96
N LEU A 933 1.25 30.83 -2.77
CA LEU A 933 0.49 30.10 -3.79
C LEU A 933 -0.65 29.29 -3.17
N ARG A 934 -0.39 28.62 -2.05
CA ARG A 934 -1.41 27.86 -1.31
C ARG A 934 -2.46 28.77 -0.69
N ALA A 935 -2.07 29.92 -0.12
CA ALA A 935 -3.00 30.90 0.43
C ALA A 935 -3.96 31.46 -0.64
N VAL A 936 -3.44 31.82 -1.82
CA VAL A 936 -4.24 32.30 -2.94
C VAL A 936 -5.16 31.19 -3.47
N LYS A 937 -4.64 29.97 -3.64
CA LYS A 937 -5.46 28.80 -4.03
C LYS A 937 -6.62 28.58 -3.07
N ASN A 938 -6.36 28.55 -1.76
CA ASN A 938 -7.39 28.33 -0.75
C ASN A 938 -8.47 29.41 -0.79
N ALA A 939 -8.08 30.67 -1.06
CA ALA A 939 -9.04 31.77 -1.17
C ALA A 939 -10.00 31.60 -2.36
N ILE A 940 -9.48 31.14 -3.51
CA ILE A 940 -10.29 30.89 -4.71
C ILE A 940 -11.25 29.71 -4.48
N GLU A 941 -10.77 28.62 -3.88
CA GLU A 941 -11.60 27.45 -3.61
C GLU A 941 -12.66 27.67 -2.52
N ASP A 942 -12.32 28.41 -1.46
CA ASP A 942 -13.23 28.62 -0.34
C ASP A 942 -14.27 29.71 -0.63
N GLU A 943 -13.97 30.71 -1.48
CA GLU A 943 -14.79 31.92 -1.72
C GLU A 943 -15.07 32.80 -0.47
N TYR A 944 -14.50 32.43 0.68
CA TYR A 944 -14.62 33.14 1.94
C TYR A 944 -13.25 33.55 2.48
N VAL A 945 -13.18 34.74 3.06
CA VAL A 945 -12.00 35.27 3.75
C VAL A 945 -12.36 35.71 5.17
N ILE A 946 -11.36 35.75 6.04
CA ILE A 946 -11.50 36.16 7.43
C ILE A 946 -10.64 37.41 7.67
N PRO A 947 -11.17 38.47 8.30
CA PRO A 947 -10.36 39.59 8.77
C PRO A 947 -9.20 39.11 9.66
N GLY A 948 -7.96 39.42 9.26
CA GLY A 948 -6.75 38.95 9.93
C GLY A 948 -6.37 39.79 11.16
N ALA A 949 -5.06 39.95 11.40
CA ALA A 949 -4.49 40.76 12.50
C ALA A 949 -5.00 40.42 13.91
N GLY A 950 -5.49 39.20 14.13
CA GLY A 950 -6.03 38.77 15.43
C GLY A 950 -7.50 39.10 15.68
N ALA A 951 -8.21 39.70 14.71
CA ALA A 951 -9.59 40.15 14.88
C ALA A 951 -10.56 39.01 15.17
N PHE A 952 -10.41 37.87 14.47
CA PHE A 952 -11.21 36.68 14.73
C PHE A 952 -11.05 36.17 16.16
N GLN A 953 -9.83 36.17 16.71
CA GLN A 953 -9.55 35.65 18.05
C GLN A 953 -10.18 36.52 19.15
N ILE A 954 -10.16 37.85 19.00
CA ILE A 954 -10.83 38.78 19.92
C ILE A 954 -12.35 38.56 19.87
N ALA A 955 -12.90 38.48 18.66
CA ALA A 955 -14.33 38.27 18.45
C ALA A 955 -14.80 36.93 19.03
N LEU A 956 -14.03 35.86 18.80
CA LEU A 956 -14.30 34.53 19.31
C LEU A 956 -14.22 34.48 20.85
N HIS A 957 -13.25 35.15 21.46
CA HIS A 957 -13.14 35.25 22.91
C HIS A 957 -14.42 35.85 23.53
N SER A 958 -14.88 37.00 23.02
CA SER A 958 -16.11 37.65 23.48
C SER A 958 -17.35 36.76 23.28
N HIS A 959 -17.42 36.04 22.16
CA HIS A 959 -18.50 35.09 21.89
C HIS A 959 -18.51 33.91 22.87
N LEU A 960 -17.36 33.27 23.10
CA LEU A 960 -17.24 32.12 24.00
C LEU A 960 -17.49 32.51 25.46
N MET A 961 -17.11 33.72 25.87
CA MET A 961 -17.42 34.23 27.21
C MET A 961 -18.92 34.40 27.43
N LYS A 962 -19.69 34.78 26.41
CA LYS A 962 -21.17 34.78 26.47
C LYS A 962 -21.73 33.36 26.46
N PHE A 963 -21.15 32.46 25.66
CA PHE A 963 -21.58 31.06 25.58
C PHE A 963 -21.34 30.30 26.90
N LYS A 964 -20.28 30.62 27.62
CA LYS A 964 -19.97 30.08 28.95
C LYS A 964 -21.15 30.14 29.92
N ASP A 965 -21.98 31.19 29.84
CA ASP A 965 -23.13 31.34 30.73
C ASP A 965 -24.22 30.30 30.48
N THR A 966 -24.36 29.81 29.24
CA THR A 966 -25.34 28.81 28.83
C THR A 966 -24.97 27.37 29.16
N VAL A 967 -23.66 27.06 29.22
CA VAL A 967 -23.16 25.71 29.53
C VAL A 967 -23.51 25.35 30.98
N LYS A 968 -23.77 24.09 31.33
CA LYS A 968 -24.08 23.70 32.73
C LYS A 968 -22.90 23.01 33.40
N GLY A 969 -22.79 23.15 34.71
CA GLY A 969 -21.82 22.43 35.54
C GLY A 969 -20.37 22.94 35.44
N LYS A 970 -19.42 22.07 35.78
CA LYS A 970 -17.99 22.41 35.86
C LYS A 970 -17.32 22.56 34.48
N ALA A 971 -17.95 22.08 33.41
CA ALA A 971 -17.45 22.24 32.03
C ALA A 971 -17.31 23.72 31.60
N LYS A 972 -18.03 24.64 32.26
CA LYS A 972 -17.87 26.10 32.10
C LYS A 972 -16.41 26.57 32.24
N LEU A 973 -15.64 25.93 33.12
CA LEU A 973 -14.23 26.28 33.34
C LEU A 973 -13.36 25.87 32.14
N GLY A 974 -13.68 24.74 31.49
CA GLY A 974 -13.03 24.33 30.24
C GLY A 974 -13.33 25.31 29.10
N VAL A 975 -14.57 25.77 28.97
CA VAL A 975 -14.93 26.80 27.97
C VAL A 975 -14.19 28.12 28.21
N GLN A 976 -14.05 28.53 29.48
CA GLN A 976 -13.27 29.72 29.83
C GLN A 976 -11.79 29.56 29.48
N ALA A 977 -11.16 28.44 29.85
CA ALA A 977 -9.77 28.15 29.49
C ALA A 977 -9.56 28.23 27.97
N TYR A 978 -10.51 27.68 27.20
CA TYR A 978 -10.47 27.72 25.75
C TYR A 978 -10.55 29.16 25.21
N ALA A 979 -11.50 29.96 25.72
CA ALA A 979 -11.67 31.36 25.32
C ALA A 979 -10.43 32.20 25.64
N ASP A 980 -9.82 32.01 26.81
CA ASP A 980 -8.62 32.74 27.23
C ASP A 980 -7.40 32.35 26.39
N ALA A 981 -7.31 31.08 25.96
CA ALA A 981 -6.23 30.59 25.12
C ALA A 981 -6.23 31.20 23.70
N MET A 982 -7.41 31.51 23.15
CA MET A 982 -7.53 32.12 21.80
C MET A 982 -6.81 33.48 21.70
N LEU A 983 -6.69 34.21 22.81
CA LEU A 983 -6.02 35.52 22.86
C LEU A 983 -4.50 35.42 22.66
N ILE A 984 -3.90 34.23 22.57
CA ILE A 984 -2.44 34.10 22.42
C ILE A 984 -1.92 34.73 21.12
N ILE A 985 -2.68 34.64 20.02
CA ILE A 985 -2.27 35.17 18.72
C ILE A 985 -2.12 36.70 18.77
N PRO A 986 -3.15 37.49 19.13
CA PRO A 986 -3.00 38.94 19.22
C PRO A 986 -1.97 39.35 20.29
N LYS A 987 -1.85 38.60 21.40
CA LYS A 987 -0.82 38.86 22.42
C LYS A 987 0.60 38.74 21.87
N VAL A 988 0.88 37.66 21.14
CA VAL A 988 2.21 37.42 20.56
C VAL A 988 2.48 38.39 19.40
N LEU A 989 1.47 38.76 18.62
CA LEU A 989 1.58 39.78 17.58
C LEU A 989 1.98 41.15 18.17
N ALA A 990 1.29 41.61 19.21
CA ALA A 990 1.63 42.84 19.92
C ALA A 990 3.04 42.78 20.54
N GLN A 991 3.38 41.63 21.16
CA GLN A 991 4.71 41.41 21.74
C GLN A 991 5.83 41.48 20.69
N ASN A 992 5.64 40.87 19.52
CA ASN A 992 6.60 40.92 18.41
C ASN A 992 6.66 42.30 17.76
N GLY A 993 5.57 43.10 17.84
CA GLY A 993 5.55 44.51 17.47
C GLY A 993 6.33 45.41 18.44
N GLY A 994 6.63 44.94 19.65
CA GLY A 994 7.34 45.70 20.68
C GLY A 994 6.44 46.57 21.57
N PHE A 995 5.13 46.36 21.50
CA PHE A 995 4.14 47.09 22.30
C PHE A 995 3.80 46.38 23.61
N ASP A 996 3.19 47.10 24.56
CA ASP A 996 2.68 46.46 25.77
C ASP A 996 1.48 45.58 25.45
N VAL A 997 1.57 44.31 25.83
CA VAL A 997 0.59 43.29 25.46
C VAL A 997 -0.77 43.51 26.13
N GLN A 998 -0.80 44.07 27.34
CA GLN A 998 -2.06 44.24 28.07
C GLN A 998 -2.82 45.45 27.52
N ASP A 999 -2.14 46.56 27.33
CA ASP A 999 -2.76 47.79 26.81
C ASP A 999 -3.43 47.55 25.45
N VAL A 1000 -2.74 46.88 24.52
CA VAL A 1000 -3.29 46.57 23.18
C VAL A 1000 -4.50 45.65 23.25
N ILE A 1001 -4.46 44.62 24.10
CA ILE A 1001 -5.59 43.67 24.23
C ILE A 1001 -6.82 44.34 24.83
N VAL A 1002 -6.64 45.21 25.83
CA VAL A 1002 -7.74 45.98 26.43
C VAL A 1002 -8.37 46.89 25.37
N SER A 1003 -7.56 47.66 24.64
CA SER A 1003 -8.06 48.54 23.56
C SER A 1003 -8.85 47.77 22.50
N LEU A 1004 -8.37 46.60 22.08
CA LEU A 1004 -9.09 45.75 21.11
C LEU A 1004 -10.42 45.22 21.65
N GLN A 1005 -10.46 44.84 22.94
CA GLN A 1005 -11.67 44.35 23.58
C GLN A 1005 -12.71 45.46 23.74
N GLU A 1006 -12.28 46.67 24.09
CA GLU A 1006 -13.14 47.85 24.21
C GLU A 1006 -13.74 48.26 22.87
N GLU A 1007 -12.92 48.38 21.82
CA GLU A 1007 -13.39 48.70 20.47
C GLU A 1007 -14.31 47.62 19.89
N TYR A 1008 -14.02 46.36 20.16
CA TYR A 1008 -14.94 45.27 19.80
C TYR A 1008 -16.26 45.34 20.57
N ALA A 1009 -16.23 45.74 21.85
CA ALA A 1009 -17.45 45.96 22.63
C ALA A 1009 -18.28 47.14 22.09
N ASN A 1010 -17.63 48.14 21.48
CA ASN A 1010 -18.29 49.23 20.75
C ASN A 1010 -18.92 48.79 19.41
N GLY A 1011 -18.65 47.56 18.97
CA GLY A 1011 -19.26 46.94 17.78
C GLY A 1011 -18.37 46.96 16.53
N HIS A 1012 -17.11 47.36 16.64
CA HIS A 1012 -16.16 47.39 15.53
C HIS A 1012 -15.35 46.09 15.43
N VAL A 1013 -15.14 45.57 14.23
CA VAL A 1013 -14.23 44.42 14.02
C VAL A 1013 -12.81 44.97 13.87
N VAL A 1014 -12.00 44.81 14.91
CA VAL A 1014 -10.65 45.40 14.99
C VAL A 1014 -9.57 44.35 15.16
N GLY A 1015 -8.38 44.63 14.61
CA GLY A 1015 -7.16 43.86 14.77
C GLY A 1015 -5.99 44.73 15.23
N VAL A 1016 -4.84 44.11 15.51
CA VAL A 1016 -3.63 44.78 15.99
C VAL A 1016 -2.93 45.49 14.82
N ASP A 1017 -2.65 46.79 14.93
CA ASP A 1017 -1.65 47.44 14.09
C ASP A 1017 -0.24 47.19 14.63
N LEU A 1018 0.59 46.55 13.80
CA LEU A 1018 1.97 46.21 14.15
C LEU A 1018 2.97 47.36 13.99
N ASN A 1019 2.54 48.51 13.45
CA ASN A 1019 3.40 49.69 13.30
C ASN A 1019 3.15 50.73 14.41
N THR A 1020 1.89 50.93 14.81
CA THR A 1020 1.50 51.92 15.83
C THR A 1020 1.24 51.30 17.20
N GLY A 1021 0.77 50.05 17.25
CA GLY A 1021 0.26 49.42 18.47
C GLY A 1021 -1.21 49.74 18.76
N ASP A 1022 -1.85 50.56 17.92
CA ASP A 1022 -3.26 50.89 18.06
C ASP A 1022 -4.17 49.85 17.39
N THR A 1023 -5.49 50.04 17.51
CA THR A 1023 -6.49 49.20 16.85
C THR A 1023 -6.68 49.62 15.39
N LEU A 1024 -6.68 48.66 14.45
CA LEU A 1024 -7.00 48.90 13.04
C LEU A 1024 -8.21 48.07 12.59
N ASP A 1025 -8.84 48.46 11.48
CA ASP A 1025 -9.82 47.62 10.78
C ASP A 1025 -9.11 46.77 9.70
N PRO A 1026 -9.01 45.43 9.88
CA PRO A 1026 -8.28 44.58 8.95
C PRO A 1026 -8.91 44.55 7.56
N ALA A 1027 -10.22 44.76 7.44
CA ALA A 1027 -10.90 44.71 6.15
C ALA A 1027 -10.52 45.91 5.27
N THR A 1028 -10.35 47.08 5.88
CA THR A 1028 -9.96 48.32 5.21
C THR A 1028 -8.48 48.29 4.80
N GLU A 1029 -7.61 47.75 5.66
CA GLU A 1029 -6.17 47.61 5.38
C GLU A 1029 -5.82 46.43 4.44
N GLY A 1030 -6.81 45.62 4.06
CA GLY A 1030 -6.60 44.47 3.18
C GLY A 1030 -5.85 43.31 3.85
N ILE A 1031 -5.96 43.14 5.16
CA ILE A 1031 -5.31 42.05 5.90
C ILE A 1031 -6.31 40.89 6.04
N TRP A 1032 -6.09 39.84 5.26
CA TRP A 1032 -7.00 38.70 5.15
C TRP A 1032 -6.31 37.38 5.45
N ASP A 1033 -6.98 36.55 6.22
CA ASP A 1033 -6.63 35.15 6.47
C ASP A 1033 -7.59 34.21 5.72
N ASN A 1034 -7.11 33.01 5.36
CA ASN A 1034 -7.95 31.99 4.75
C ASN A 1034 -8.89 31.31 5.76
N TYR A 1035 -10.13 31.07 5.34
CA TYR A 1035 -11.13 30.40 6.17
C TYR A 1035 -10.73 28.97 6.56
N ARG A 1036 -10.25 28.16 5.60
CA ARG A 1036 -9.84 26.76 5.84
C ARG A 1036 -8.70 26.63 6.86
N VAL A 1037 -7.78 27.60 6.93
CA VAL A 1037 -6.69 27.62 7.92
C VAL A 1037 -7.26 27.68 9.33
N HIS A 1038 -8.15 28.64 9.62
CA HIS A 1038 -8.78 28.79 10.94
C HIS A 1038 -9.68 27.61 11.30
N ARG A 1039 -10.46 27.10 10.34
CA ARG A 1039 -11.33 25.92 10.55
C ARG A 1039 -10.52 24.69 10.97
N GLN A 1040 -9.43 24.40 10.26
CA GLN A 1040 -8.60 23.24 10.56
C GLN A 1040 -7.84 23.42 11.87
N MET A 1041 -7.31 24.62 12.12
CA MET A 1041 -6.59 24.96 13.34
C MET A 1041 -7.46 24.75 14.59
N LEU A 1042 -8.70 25.26 14.60
CA LEU A 1042 -9.63 25.06 15.72
C LEU A 1042 -9.88 23.57 15.99
N ASN A 1043 -10.00 22.75 14.94
CA ASN A 1043 -10.19 21.31 15.08
C ASN A 1043 -8.93 20.60 15.61
N SER A 1044 -7.78 20.81 14.96
CA SER A 1044 -6.54 20.12 15.28
C SER A 1044 -6.06 20.47 16.69
N CYS A 1045 -6.04 21.76 17.05
CA CYS A 1045 -5.55 22.19 18.37
C CYS A 1045 -6.37 21.55 19.50
N SER A 1046 -7.69 21.55 19.37
CA SER A 1046 -8.62 21.07 20.40
C SER A 1046 -8.46 19.56 20.64
N VAL A 1047 -8.35 18.77 19.57
CA VAL A 1047 -8.19 17.31 19.66
C VAL A 1047 -6.85 16.95 20.30
N ILE A 1048 -5.77 17.60 19.87
CA ILE A 1048 -4.42 17.29 20.35
C ILE A 1048 -4.25 17.70 21.82
N ALA A 1049 -4.69 18.91 22.17
CA ALA A 1049 -4.65 19.36 23.56
C ALA A 1049 -5.47 18.43 24.46
N SER A 1050 -6.66 18.03 24.02
CA SER A 1050 -7.50 17.09 24.78
C SER A 1050 -6.83 15.74 24.99
N ASN A 1051 -6.16 15.20 23.96
CA ASN A 1051 -5.44 13.93 24.07
C ASN A 1051 -4.30 14.02 25.09
N PHE A 1052 -3.50 15.09 25.07
CA PHE A 1052 -2.41 15.26 26.04
C PHE A 1052 -2.88 15.44 27.48
N LEU A 1053 -4.03 16.10 27.69
CA LEU A 1053 -4.63 16.24 29.02
C LEU A 1053 -5.12 14.90 29.61
N LEU A 1054 -5.41 13.92 28.75
CA LEU A 1054 -5.88 12.59 29.17
C LEU A 1054 -4.74 11.57 29.35
N VAL A 1055 -3.49 11.95 29.11
CA VAL A 1055 -2.33 11.08 29.39
C VAL A 1055 -2.01 11.12 30.87
N ASP A 1056 -2.16 9.98 31.53
CA ASP A 1056 -1.84 9.81 32.96
C ASP A 1056 -0.49 9.12 33.21
N GLU A 1057 0.04 8.35 32.27
CA GLU A 1057 1.35 7.69 32.40
C GLU A 1057 2.16 7.78 31.11
N MET A 1058 3.43 8.16 31.22
CA MET A 1058 4.41 8.09 30.13
C MET A 1058 5.43 7.01 30.47
N MET A 1059 5.46 5.94 29.68
CA MET A 1059 6.34 4.81 29.89
C MET A 1059 7.36 4.70 28.76
N ARG A 1060 8.64 4.66 29.12
CA ARG A 1060 9.71 4.29 28.19
C ARG A 1060 10.13 2.85 28.46
N ALA A 1061 9.58 1.94 27.69
CA ALA A 1061 9.91 0.52 27.74
C ALA A 1061 10.11 -0.03 26.33
N GLY A 1062 11.20 -0.76 26.11
CA GLY A 1062 11.52 -1.37 24.82
C GLY A 1062 12.77 -2.24 24.93
N ARG A 1063 12.91 -3.23 24.05
CA ARG A 1063 14.16 -3.99 23.93
C ARG A 1063 15.26 -3.04 23.46
N SER A 1064 16.40 -3.05 24.15
CA SER A 1064 17.61 -2.38 23.65
C SER A 1064 18.00 -3.01 22.32
N SER A 1065 17.84 -2.26 21.23
CA SER A 1065 18.25 -2.68 19.87
C SER A 1065 19.76 -2.65 19.68
N LEU A 1066 20.50 -2.11 20.64
CA LEU A 1066 21.95 -2.21 20.69
C LEU A 1066 22.32 -3.63 21.16
N LYS A 1067 22.79 -4.47 20.23
CA LYS A 1067 23.73 -5.55 20.57
C LYS A 1067 24.79 -4.90 21.46
N SER A 1068 24.98 -5.43 22.66
CA SER A 1068 26.14 -5.09 23.47
C SER A 1068 27.38 -5.37 22.62
N GLY A 1069 28.02 -4.31 22.12
CA GLY A 1069 29.38 -4.42 21.63
C GLY A 1069 30.19 -5.02 22.75
N GLY A 1070 30.89 -6.13 22.48
CA GLY A 1070 31.86 -6.65 23.43
C GLY A 1070 32.88 -5.55 23.67
N GLU A 1071 32.87 -5.00 24.87
CA GLU A 1071 34.02 -4.26 25.38
C GLU A 1071 35.08 -5.30 25.78
N ASN A 1072 36.27 -5.13 25.20
CA ASN A 1072 37.49 -5.86 25.57
C ASN A 1072 37.92 -5.57 26.99
#